data_AF-A0A9E3VA12-F1
#
_entry.id   AF-A0A9E3VA12-F1
#
_cell.length_a   1.000
_cell.length_b   1.000
_cell.length_c   1.000
_cell.angle_alpha   90.00
_cell.angle_beta   90.00
_cell.angle_gamma   90.00
#
_symmetry.space_group_name_H-M   'P 1'
#
loop_
_entity.id
_entity.type
_entity.pdbx_description
1 polymer ?
#
loop_
_entity_poly.entity_id
_entity_poly.type
_entity_poly.pdbx_seq_one_letter_code
_entity_poly.pdbx_strand_id
1 'polypeptide(L)'
;SGGGSAGGSGGSGGGIVSPDLPCDVATVVQTSCALCHGAVLANGAPIHIVTRADLLRPSDISPELNIGQRSVLRMKAPTGRMPPMPHNPVAANLIASFESWVNAGLPEGSCGGSGGGSGGSGGGAGSSGGGSAGGGVGGGGSGGSGGGGPAFVADPPAVYVAKVKNVLVGLPPTDTELAMVTADPTKLGTLVDGWMALPQYQLKMRRFFQLSFQQTQVSTPDFADMLENGSLGVGSVPMLQNLQESFARTVVARNAAGTPFNTSMSTQTYQLTTALQVFYALLDVWQIDNNPRGIHDAFRTANPSLNITISASSGPIPLAQTLDPASPNYMHWYDPNIVSECGADPFVTPARANVLYQVLVGAKFGNGGQGPCSKVFTAQLTPADYADWRAVTVRAPRSGETATPFYDLATMRNPGSNTLLLKRPYVGFFTTPAFFANWHTNDSNEMRVTINQALIVATGTQVDGTDTTTPTTTPGLDAAHASQAACRYCHQTLDPTRSILAATYSWNYGSQLAAPFASQKGLFAYRGVQAPTNTVQDLGVILSQHPLLAPAWVQKLCYYVNSQACEPTDPEFQRLVSLFSSSNYAFNGLVKALVTSPLTTHAAATQTTTLDGAAIAVARRDHLCAMWNARLGFTDICGLDPTKVSPLPNAARQIVPGLPSDGYSRGSTTPVLPNDPSLFYRAGLENLCAGLSSLVIDNPSPPPGAKTWSSTQSSAAIADFVNLVAGLPSNDPRAAGLQTILTNHFNTAKGTSGISLKAALQSTFMAACLAPTATAVGL
;
A
#
# COMPACT_ATOMS: atom_id res chain seq x y z
N SER A 1 -34.57 19.76 -45.72
CA SER A 1 -34.25 18.34 -45.94
C SER A 1 -33.35 17.89 -44.79
N GLY A 2 -33.88 17.32 -43.69
CA GLY A 2 -34.17 15.88 -43.50
C GLY A 2 -32.82 15.12 -43.45
N GLY A 3 -32.26 14.71 -42.29
CA GLY A 3 -32.76 13.75 -41.28
C GLY A 3 -32.16 12.36 -41.60
N GLY A 4 -31.54 11.56 -40.73
CA GLY A 4 -31.28 11.59 -39.29
C GLY A 4 -30.26 10.51 -38.87
N SER A 5 -30.11 10.35 -37.55
CA SER A 5 -29.01 9.73 -36.78
C SER A 5 -28.93 8.20 -36.69
N ALA A 6 -27.72 7.71 -36.37
CA ALA A 6 -27.40 6.65 -35.38
C ALA A 6 -25.91 6.85 -34.99
N GLY A 7 -25.45 6.92 -33.73
CA GLY A 7 -25.94 6.41 -32.46
C GLY A 7 -24.85 5.50 -31.86
N GLY A 8 -23.70 6.05 -31.47
CA GLY A 8 -22.55 5.30 -30.94
C GLY A 8 -22.46 5.37 -29.41
N SER A 9 -22.75 4.25 -28.75
CA SER A 9 -22.64 4.04 -27.30
C SER A 9 -21.18 3.79 -26.88
N GLY A 10 -20.58 4.74 -26.18
CA GLY A 10 -19.27 4.58 -25.51
C GLY A 10 -19.45 3.97 -24.11
N GLY A 11 -19.00 2.73 -23.93
CA GLY A 11 -19.07 1.97 -22.68
C GLY A 11 -17.79 2.05 -21.85
N SER A 12 -18.00 2.10 -20.54
CA SER A 12 -17.04 2.10 -19.43
C SER A 12 -16.00 0.99 -19.50
N GLY A 13 -14.73 1.33 -19.22
CA GLY A 13 -13.65 0.35 -19.00
C GLY A 13 -13.74 -0.31 -17.61
N GLY A 14 -14.84 -1.03 -17.35
CA GLY A 14 -14.89 -2.04 -16.31
C GLY A 14 -14.20 -3.32 -16.81
N GLY A 15 -13.46 -4.01 -15.94
CA GLY A 15 -12.88 -5.31 -16.28
C GLY A 15 -13.99 -6.27 -16.71
N ILE A 16 -14.01 -6.62 -18.00
CA ILE A 16 -14.94 -7.61 -18.55
C ILE A 16 -14.32 -8.96 -18.23
N VAL A 17 -14.71 -9.53 -17.10
CA VAL A 17 -14.70 -10.98 -16.98
C VAL A 17 -15.93 -11.46 -17.74
N SER A 18 -15.70 -12.06 -18.90
CA SER A 18 -16.79 -12.74 -19.60
C SER A 18 -17.28 -13.90 -18.72
N PRO A 19 -18.59 -14.04 -18.47
CA PRO A 19 -19.15 -15.04 -17.55
C PRO A 19 -18.92 -16.50 -17.99
N ASP A 20 -18.33 -16.70 -19.17
CA ASP A 20 -18.09 -17.98 -19.85
C ASP A 20 -16.61 -18.42 -19.83
N LEU A 21 -15.71 -17.65 -19.18
CA LEU A 21 -14.31 -18.02 -18.94
C LEU A 21 -14.08 -18.53 -17.50
N PRO A 22 -13.38 -19.67 -17.32
CA PRO A 22 -12.87 -20.08 -16.00
C PRO A 22 -11.99 -18.99 -15.34
N CYS A 23 -11.99 -18.91 -14.01
CA CYS A 23 -11.34 -17.83 -13.26
C CYS A 23 -9.85 -17.66 -13.56
N ASP A 24 -9.12 -18.76 -13.72
CA ASP A 24 -7.70 -18.75 -14.07
C ASP A 24 -7.45 -18.22 -15.48
N VAL A 25 -8.28 -18.62 -16.46
CA VAL A 25 -8.23 -18.13 -17.84
C VAL A 25 -8.62 -16.66 -17.92
N ALA A 26 -9.70 -16.27 -17.24
CA ALA A 26 -10.15 -14.89 -17.13
C ALA A 26 -9.06 -13.99 -16.55
N THR A 27 -8.32 -14.48 -15.55
CA THR A 27 -7.16 -13.77 -14.99
C THR A 27 -6.09 -13.54 -16.05
N VAL A 28 -5.69 -14.57 -16.82
CA VAL A 28 -4.68 -14.41 -17.89
C VAL A 28 -5.12 -13.38 -18.92
N VAL A 29 -6.38 -13.47 -19.37
CA VAL A 29 -6.97 -12.55 -20.34
C VAL A 29 -6.98 -11.12 -19.80
N GLN A 30 -7.42 -10.92 -18.56
CA GLN A 30 -7.51 -9.60 -17.95
C GLN A 30 -6.14 -8.95 -17.75
N THR A 31 -5.16 -9.71 -17.26
CA THR A 31 -3.84 -9.14 -16.89
C THR A 31 -2.90 -8.99 -18.08
N SER A 32 -3.08 -9.79 -19.14
CA SER A 32 -2.07 -9.94 -20.19
C SER A 32 -2.58 -9.61 -21.59
N CYS A 33 -3.89 -9.56 -21.80
CA CYS A 33 -4.49 -9.48 -23.13
C CYS A 33 -5.43 -8.28 -23.30
N ALA A 34 -6.30 -8.04 -22.31
CA ALA A 34 -7.43 -7.12 -22.40
C ALA A 34 -7.06 -5.65 -22.58
N LEU A 35 -5.82 -5.26 -22.26
CA LEU A 35 -5.33 -3.90 -22.50
C LEU A 35 -5.38 -3.51 -23.99
N CYS A 36 -5.07 -4.44 -24.89
CA CYS A 36 -5.08 -4.20 -26.34
C CYS A 36 -6.25 -4.91 -27.03
N HIS A 37 -6.57 -6.12 -26.58
CA HIS A 37 -7.58 -6.99 -27.20
C HIS A 37 -8.89 -7.04 -26.37
N GLY A 38 -9.21 -5.94 -25.69
CA GLY A 38 -10.41 -5.77 -24.86
C GLY A 38 -11.70 -5.66 -25.68
N ALA A 39 -12.84 -5.41 -25.02
CA ALA A 39 -14.09 -5.10 -25.74
C ALA A 39 -14.00 -3.84 -26.61
N VAL A 40 -13.08 -2.92 -26.27
CA VAL A 40 -12.60 -1.89 -27.18
C VAL A 40 -11.19 -2.26 -27.61
N LEU A 41 -10.97 -2.36 -28.92
CA LEU A 41 -9.65 -2.63 -29.48
C LEU A 41 -8.76 -1.40 -29.31
N ALA A 42 -7.56 -1.61 -28.80
CA ALA A 42 -6.56 -0.57 -28.59
C ALA A 42 -5.19 -1.00 -29.12
N ASN A 43 -4.30 -0.02 -29.33
CA ASN A 43 -2.90 -0.26 -29.71
C ASN A 43 -2.71 -1.13 -30.98
N GLY A 44 -3.63 -1.01 -31.94
CA GLY A 44 -3.54 -1.71 -33.23
C GLY A 44 -3.93 -3.19 -33.21
N ALA A 45 -4.53 -3.68 -32.12
CA ALA A 45 -5.07 -5.03 -32.03
C ALA A 45 -6.22 -5.24 -33.05
N PRO A 46 -6.19 -6.30 -33.88
CA PRO A 46 -7.21 -6.52 -34.92
C PRO A 46 -8.41 -7.35 -34.44
N ILE A 47 -8.34 -7.94 -33.24
CA ILE A 47 -9.33 -8.92 -32.75
C ILE A 47 -9.57 -8.76 -31.24
N HIS A 48 -10.80 -9.05 -30.81
CA HIS A 48 -11.16 -9.20 -29.41
C HIS A 48 -10.72 -10.59 -28.92
N ILE A 49 -10.30 -10.71 -27.65
CA ILE A 49 -9.97 -11.99 -27.00
C ILE A 49 -10.49 -12.07 -25.55
N VAL A 50 -11.60 -11.38 -25.27
CA VAL A 50 -12.12 -11.22 -23.90
C VAL A 50 -13.25 -12.18 -23.55
N THR A 51 -13.80 -12.90 -24.53
CA THR A 51 -14.84 -13.93 -24.32
C THR A 51 -14.37 -15.31 -24.75
N ARG A 52 -15.05 -16.37 -24.27
CA ARG A 52 -14.77 -17.73 -24.76
C ARG A 52 -15.07 -17.86 -26.25
N ALA A 53 -16.13 -17.19 -26.73
CA ALA A 53 -16.49 -17.15 -28.14
C ALA A 53 -15.37 -16.55 -29.01
N ASP A 54 -14.72 -15.48 -28.55
CA ASP A 54 -13.57 -14.88 -29.24
C ASP A 54 -12.43 -15.89 -29.42
N LEU A 55 -12.13 -16.66 -28.37
CA LEU A 55 -11.03 -17.62 -28.33
C LEU A 55 -11.33 -18.90 -29.13
N LEU A 56 -12.60 -19.28 -29.28
CA LEU A 56 -13.04 -20.43 -30.08
C LEU A 56 -13.04 -20.17 -31.59
N ARG A 57 -13.10 -18.91 -32.01
CA ARG A 57 -13.17 -18.56 -33.43
C ARG A 57 -11.88 -19.00 -34.17
N PRO A 58 -11.97 -19.46 -35.43
CA PRO A 58 -10.79 -19.69 -36.27
C PRO A 58 -9.94 -18.43 -36.40
N SER A 59 -8.62 -18.59 -36.53
CA SER A 59 -7.75 -17.46 -36.82
C SER A 59 -7.81 -17.05 -38.28
N ASP A 60 -7.92 -15.74 -38.53
CA ASP A 60 -7.92 -15.16 -39.88
C ASP A 60 -6.62 -15.40 -40.68
N ILE A 61 -5.51 -15.73 -40.01
CA ILE A 61 -4.19 -15.93 -40.63
C ILE A 61 -3.76 -17.41 -40.59
N SER A 62 -4.39 -18.23 -39.76
CA SER A 62 -4.14 -19.67 -39.62
C SER A 62 -5.45 -20.39 -39.32
N PRO A 63 -6.35 -20.56 -40.31
CA PRO A 63 -7.72 -21.04 -40.09
C PRO A 63 -7.81 -22.45 -39.48
N GLU A 64 -6.72 -23.22 -39.55
CA GLU A 64 -6.56 -24.53 -38.91
C GLU A 64 -6.43 -24.47 -37.37
N LEU A 65 -6.19 -23.29 -36.81
CA LEU A 65 -6.11 -23.03 -35.37
C LEU A 65 -7.21 -22.06 -34.94
N ASN A 66 -7.77 -22.29 -33.76
CA ASN A 66 -8.58 -21.27 -33.10
C ASN A 66 -7.70 -20.17 -32.47
N ILE A 67 -8.32 -19.03 -32.14
CA ILE A 67 -7.63 -17.88 -31.55
C ILE A 67 -6.98 -18.23 -30.21
N GLY A 68 -7.56 -19.13 -29.40
CA GLY A 68 -6.95 -19.63 -28.17
C GLY A 68 -5.62 -20.36 -28.41
N GLN A 69 -5.59 -21.32 -29.34
CA GLN A 69 -4.38 -22.05 -29.76
C GLN A 69 -3.32 -21.11 -30.31
N ARG A 70 -3.73 -20.13 -31.12
CA ARG A 70 -2.81 -19.10 -31.61
C ARG A 70 -2.26 -18.20 -30.51
N SER A 71 -3.07 -17.89 -29.50
CA SER A 71 -2.64 -17.06 -28.38
C SER A 71 -1.51 -17.75 -27.62
N VAL A 72 -1.60 -19.08 -27.37
CA VAL A 72 -0.51 -19.87 -26.77
C VAL A 72 0.77 -19.77 -27.61
N LEU A 73 0.68 -19.96 -28.93
CA LEU A 73 1.84 -19.86 -29.83
C LEU A 73 2.47 -18.46 -29.79
N ARG A 74 1.65 -17.41 -29.80
CA ARG A 74 2.13 -16.02 -29.77
C ARG A 74 2.72 -15.64 -28.41
N MET A 75 2.22 -16.19 -27.30
CA MET A 75 2.83 -15.98 -25.98
C MET A 75 4.22 -16.63 -25.85
N LYS A 76 4.46 -17.75 -26.54
CA LYS A 76 5.72 -18.50 -26.51
C LYS A 76 6.72 -18.12 -27.60
N ALA A 77 6.32 -17.33 -28.59
CA ALA A 77 7.17 -17.02 -29.74
C ALA A 77 8.39 -16.17 -29.35
N PRO A 78 9.59 -16.42 -29.90
CA PRO A 78 10.75 -15.57 -29.69
C PRO A 78 10.67 -14.25 -30.49
N THR A 79 9.97 -14.25 -31.63
CA THR A 79 9.74 -13.09 -32.50
C THR A 79 8.25 -12.94 -32.80
N GLY A 80 7.74 -11.69 -32.83
CA GLY A 80 6.30 -11.45 -32.93
C GLY A 80 5.50 -11.86 -31.69
N ARG A 81 6.16 -11.99 -30.53
CA ARG A 81 5.56 -12.40 -29.26
C ARG A 81 4.43 -11.48 -28.81
N MET A 82 3.47 -12.03 -28.08
CA MET A 82 2.39 -11.27 -27.44
C MET A 82 2.48 -11.43 -25.91
N PRO A 83 2.39 -10.33 -25.13
CA PRO A 83 2.36 -8.93 -25.55
C PRO A 83 3.60 -8.47 -26.35
N PRO A 84 3.46 -7.52 -27.29
CA PRO A 84 4.57 -7.03 -28.09
C PRO A 84 5.49 -6.14 -27.24
N MET A 85 6.75 -5.97 -27.64
CA MET A 85 7.63 -4.99 -26.99
C MET A 85 7.02 -3.57 -27.11
N PRO A 86 7.10 -2.71 -26.08
CA PRO A 86 7.93 -2.83 -24.86
C PRO A 86 7.28 -3.59 -23.69
N HIS A 87 6.12 -4.23 -23.87
CA HIS A 87 5.44 -4.91 -22.77
C HIS A 87 6.17 -6.18 -22.30
N ASN A 88 6.05 -6.46 -21.00
CA ASN A 88 6.62 -7.66 -20.38
C ASN A 88 6.01 -8.93 -21.00
N PRO A 89 6.80 -10.01 -21.16
CA PRO A 89 6.27 -11.31 -21.54
C PRO A 89 5.24 -11.82 -20.53
N VAL A 90 4.28 -12.62 -20.99
CA VAL A 90 3.37 -13.35 -20.09
C VAL A 90 4.18 -14.31 -19.23
N ALA A 91 3.92 -14.34 -17.93
CA ALA A 91 4.62 -15.23 -17.01
C ALA A 91 4.38 -16.71 -17.37
N ALA A 92 5.40 -17.55 -17.24
CA ALA A 92 5.36 -18.94 -17.70
C ALA A 92 4.22 -19.77 -17.08
N ASN A 93 3.85 -19.49 -15.83
CA ASN A 93 2.72 -20.13 -15.15
C ASN A 93 1.36 -19.73 -15.74
N LEU A 94 1.19 -18.46 -16.13
CA LEU A 94 -0.03 -17.98 -16.79
C LEU A 94 -0.18 -18.57 -18.20
N ILE A 95 0.94 -18.71 -18.92
CA ILE A 95 0.97 -19.43 -20.20
C ILE A 95 0.54 -20.89 -20.00
N ALA A 96 1.08 -21.57 -18.97
CA ALA A 96 0.74 -22.96 -18.69
C ALA A 96 -0.74 -23.16 -18.31
N SER A 97 -1.31 -22.27 -17.49
CA SER A 97 -2.74 -22.30 -17.15
C SER A 97 -3.63 -22.11 -18.37
N PHE A 98 -3.35 -21.10 -19.20
CA PHE A 98 -4.10 -20.83 -20.42
C PHE A 98 -3.96 -21.96 -21.44
N GLU A 99 -2.75 -22.51 -21.60
CA GLU A 99 -2.47 -23.64 -22.49
C GLU A 99 -3.16 -24.92 -22.04
N SER A 100 -3.18 -25.21 -20.74
CA SER A 100 -3.91 -26.37 -20.20
C SER A 100 -5.40 -26.30 -20.53
N TRP A 101 -6.01 -25.11 -20.39
CA TRP A 101 -7.40 -24.89 -20.74
C TRP A 101 -7.67 -24.98 -22.24
N VAL A 102 -6.78 -24.43 -23.08
CA VAL A 102 -6.85 -24.57 -24.54
C VAL A 102 -6.75 -26.04 -24.96
N ASN A 103 -5.83 -26.80 -24.37
CA ASN A 103 -5.65 -28.24 -24.65
C ASN A 103 -6.85 -29.08 -24.19
N ALA A 104 -7.59 -28.61 -23.18
CA ALA A 104 -8.84 -29.23 -22.74
C ALA A 104 -10.04 -28.92 -23.67
N GLY A 105 -9.83 -28.23 -24.80
CA GLY A 105 -10.88 -27.87 -25.75
C GLY A 105 -11.62 -26.58 -25.41
N LEU A 106 -10.99 -25.69 -24.64
CA LEU A 106 -11.56 -24.44 -24.16
C LEU A 106 -12.94 -24.66 -23.48
N PRO A 107 -13.07 -25.49 -22.44
CA PRO A 107 -14.35 -25.72 -21.77
C PRO A 107 -14.91 -24.41 -21.16
N GLU A 108 -16.23 -24.26 -21.17
CA GLU A 108 -16.90 -23.11 -20.52
C GLU A 108 -16.71 -23.18 -19.00
N GLY A 109 -16.58 -22.02 -18.37
CA GLY A 109 -16.55 -21.90 -16.91
C GLY A 109 -17.01 -20.52 -16.48
N SER A 110 -17.40 -20.35 -15.22
CA SER A 110 -17.88 -19.07 -14.71
C SER A 110 -16.96 -18.50 -13.64
N CYS A 111 -16.77 -17.18 -13.71
CA CYS A 111 -16.03 -16.41 -12.73
C CYS A 111 -16.96 -15.33 -12.14
N GLY A 112 -17.74 -15.70 -11.11
CA GLY A 112 -18.67 -14.85 -10.36
C GLY A 112 -19.23 -15.61 -9.14
N GLY A 113 -19.09 -15.07 -7.93
CA GLY A 113 -18.95 -15.85 -6.69
C GLY A 113 -20.21 -16.37 -5.97
N SER A 114 -20.09 -17.58 -5.41
CA SER A 114 -20.32 -18.00 -4.01
C SER A 114 -20.01 -19.51 -3.91
N GLY A 115 -19.36 -19.95 -2.83
CA GLY A 115 -18.62 -21.23 -2.76
C GLY A 115 -19.45 -22.53 -2.72
N GLY A 116 -18.76 -23.65 -3.00
CA GLY A 116 -19.23 -25.02 -2.79
C GLY A 116 -18.51 -26.02 -3.70
N GLY A 117 -17.63 -26.86 -3.14
CA GLY A 117 -16.82 -27.80 -3.91
C GLY A 117 -17.54 -29.10 -4.36
N SER A 118 -16.87 -29.76 -5.32
CA SER A 118 -16.87 -31.20 -5.64
C SER A 118 -17.87 -31.73 -6.69
N GLY A 119 -17.35 -31.95 -7.91
CA GLY A 119 -17.40 -33.20 -8.70
C GLY A 119 -18.72 -33.91 -9.02
N GLY A 120 -18.99 -34.09 -10.32
CA GLY A 120 -19.58 -35.34 -10.86
C GLY A 120 -20.89 -35.23 -11.66
N SER A 121 -20.75 -35.28 -13.00
CA SER A 121 -21.61 -35.99 -13.99
C SER A 121 -23.14 -35.81 -14.03
N GLY A 122 -23.64 -35.37 -15.20
CA GLY A 122 -24.84 -35.96 -15.83
C GLY A 122 -25.97 -35.00 -16.25
N GLY A 123 -26.00 -34.67 -17.55
CA GLY A 123 -27.18 -34.67 -18.44
C GLY A 123 -28.43 -33.80 -18.15
N GLY A 124 -28.85 -33.02 -19.15
CA GLY A 124 -30.28 -32.82 -19.45
C GLY A 124 -30.78 -31.39 -19.62
N ALA A 125 -31.07 -31.03 -20.87
CA ALA A 125 -31.73 -29.83 -21.41
C ALA A 125 -32.96 -29.26 -20.65
N GLY A 126 -33.22 -27.95 -20.83
CA GLY A 126 -34.57 -27.39 -20.65
C GLY A 126 -34.73 -25.87 -20.45
N SER A 127 -34.62 -25.09 -21.54
CA SER A 127 -35.42 -23.91 -21.94
C SER A 127 -36.02 -22.90 -20.93
N SER A 128 -35.70 -21.62 -21.19
CA SER A 128 -36.56 -20.40 -21.27
C SER A 128 -37.18 -19.74 -20.04
N GLY A 129 -37.03 -18.40 -19.98
CA GLY A 129 -38.06 -17.47 -19.48
C GLY A 129 -37.51 -16.23 -18.76
N GLY A 130 -37.49 -15.08 -19.44
CA GLY A 130 -36.99 -13.80 -18.91
C GLY A 130 -37.97 -13.01 -18.02
N GLY A 131 -37.47 -11.93 -17.42
CA GLY A 131 -38.27 -10.89 -16.78
C GLY A 131 -37.47 -9.96 -15.85
N SER A 132 -37.20 -8.74 -16.31
CA SER A 132 -36.66 -7.61 -15.52
C SER A 132 -37.73 -6.95 -14.63
N ALA A 133 -37.31 -6.52 -13.43
CA ALA A 133 -37.72 -5.36 -12.59
C ALA A 133 -37.53 -5.77 -11.11
N GLY A 134 -37.01 -5.00 -10.15
CA GLY A 134 -36.80 -3.57 -10.01
C GLY A 134 -37.20 -3.18 -8.57
N GLY A 135 -36.22 -2.89 -7.70
CA GLY A 135 -36.34 -2.01 -6.52
C GLY A 135 -37.00 -2.52 -5.23
N GLY A 136 -36.44 -2.09 -4.09
CA GLY A 136 -37.24 -1.72 -2.91
C GLY A 136 -37.04 -2.54 -1.64
N VAL A 137 -36.52 -1.86 -0.62
CA VAL A 137 -36.39 -2.28 0.78
C VAL A 137 -37.77 -2.59 1.39
N GLY A 138 -37.86 -3.64 2.21
CA GLY A 138 -39.04 -3.91 3.04
C GLY A 138 -38.74 -4.95 4.11
N GLY A 139 -38.58 -4.49 5.37
CA GLY A 139 -38.64 -5.37 6.53
C GLY A 139 -40.05 -5.91 6.73
N GLY A 140 -40.14 -7.17 7.15
CA GLY A 140 -41.38 -7.83 7.53
C GLY A 140 -41.06 -9.18 8.15
N GLY A 141 -41.18 -9.27 9.47
CA GLY A 141 -40.87 -10.47 10.23
C GLY A 141 -41.98 -11.53 10.21
N SER A 142 -41.60 -12.68 10.78
CA SER A 142 -42.40 -13.77 11.32
C SER A 142 -42.69 -14.96 10.39
N GLY A 143 -42.17 -16.12 10.79
CA GLY A 143 -42.60 -17.43 10.31
C GLY A 143 -41.47 -18.47 10.34
N GLY A 144 -41.15 -18.99 11.52
CA GLY A 144 -40.00 -19.85 11.75
C GLY A 144 -40.00 -21.19 11.02
N SER A 145 -38.80 -21.66 10.72
CA SER A 145 -38.38 -23.05 10.93
C SER A 145 -36.87 -23.05 11.13
N GLY A 146 -36.44 -23.43 12.33
CA GLY A 146 -35.04 -23.42 12.75
C GLY A 146 -34.20 -24.44 11.99
N GLY A 147 -33.27 -23.95 11.18
CA GLY A 147 -32.04 -24.67 10.85
C GLY A 147 -30.93 -24.09 11.71
N GLY A 148 -30.70 -24.67 12.89
CA GLY A 148 -29.68 -24.20 13.82
C GLY A 148 -28.29 -24.35 13.21
N GLY A 149 -27.66 -23.21 12.90
CA GLY A 149 -26.20 -23.16 12.82
C GLY A 149 -25.60 -23.67 14.13
N PRO A 150 -24.35 -24.16 14.12
CA PRO A 150 -23.69 -24.61 15.34
C PRO A 150 -23.79 -23.52 16.41
N ALA A 151 -24.14 -23.92 17.64
CA ALA A 151 -24.23 -22.99 18.76
C ALA A 151 -22.91 -22.24 18.91
N PHE A 152 -22.98 -20.92 19.18
CA PHE A 152 -21.80 -20.11 19.41
C PHE A 152 -20.94 -20.71 20.53
N VAL A 153 -19.65 -20.87 20.26
CA VAL A 153 -18.64 -21.29 21.23
C VAL A 153 -17.70 -20.12 21.44
N ALA A 154 -17.60 -19.66 22.69
CA ALA A 154 -16.70 -18.56 23.04
C ALA A 154 -15.24 -19.02 22.98
N ASP A 155 -14.38 -18.17 22.41
CA ASP A 155 -12.94 -18.42 22.38
C ASP A 155 -12.37 -18.32 23.82
N PRO A 156 -11.56 -19.30 24.26
CA PRO A 156 -10.93 -19.24 25.58
C PRO A 156 -9.77 -18.22 25.61
N PRO A 157 -9.35 -17.75 26.80
CA PRO A 157 -8.22 -16.83 26.98
C PRO A 157 -6.95 -17.20 26.19
N ALA A 158 -6.62 -18.49 26.12
CA ALA A 158 -5.47 -18.99 25.39
C ALA A 158 -5.46 -18.58 23.89
N VAL A 159 -6.63 -18.48 23.26
CA VAL A 159 -6.78 -18.12 21.86
C VAL A 159 -6.67 -16.61 21.68
N TYR A 160 -7.53 -15.84 22.35
CA TYR A 160 -7.60 -14.40 22.08
C TYR A 160 -6.42 -13.62 22.65
N VAL A 161 -5.78 -14.04 23.76
CA VAL A 161 -4.57 -13.40 24.27
C VAL A 161 -3.42 -13.55 23.25
N ALA A 162 -3.26 -14.75 22.67
CA ALA A 162 -2.26 -15.00 21.64
C ALA A 162 -2.53 -14.17 20.37
N LYS A 163 -3.79 -14.14 19.91
CA LYS A 163 -4.22 -13.31 18.76
C LYS A 163 -3.88 -11.84 19.00
N VAL A 164 -4.34 -11.26 20.10
CA VAL A 164 -4.19 -9.82 20.38
C VAL A 164 -2.72 -9.44 20.49
N LYS A 165 -1.92 -10.18 21.27
CA LYS A 165 -0.49 -9.86 21.41
C LYS A 165 0.26 -10.02 20.09
N ASN A 166 -0.05 -11.06 19.30
CA ASN A 166 0.57 -11.25 18.00
C ASN A 166 0.21 -10.11 17.03
N VAL A 167 -1.06 -9.70 16.96
CA VAL A 167 -1.50 -8.60 16.10
C VAL A 167 -0.89 -7.26 16.54
N LEU A 168 -0.77 -6.99 17.84
CA LEU A 168 -0.21 -5.72 18.34
C LEU A 168 1.31 -5.63 18.24
N VAL A 169 2.03 -6.72 18.57
CA VAL A 169 3.50 -6.67 18.75
C VAL A 169 4.25 -7.84 18.13
N GLY A 170 3.56 -8.84 17.55
CA GLY A 170 4.20 -9.99 16.91
C GLY A 170 4.85 -10.98 17.88
N LEU A 171 4.67 -10.79 19.19
CA LEU A 171 5.24 -11.62 20.24
C LEU A 171 4.20 -12.63 20.78
N PRO A 172 4.64 -13.82 21.24
CA PRO A 172 3.76 -14.74 21.94
C PRO A 172 3.46 -14.27 23.37
N PRO A 173 2.33 -14.70 23.96
CA PRO A 173 2.08 -14.46 25.37
C PRO A 173 3.05 -15.26 26.25
N THR A 174 3.30 -14.75 27.44
CA THR A 174 4.02 -15.41 28.52
C THR A 174 3.03 -16.18 29.40
N ASP A 175 3.53 -17.14 30.20
CA ASP A 175 2.70 -17.89 31.13
C ASP A 175 1.95 -16.97 32.11
N THR A 176 2.62 -15.94 32.62
CA THR A 176 2.05 -14.95 33.54
C THR A 176 0.92 -14.15 32.91
N GLU A 177 1.10 -13.71 31.66
CA GLU A 177 0.06 -12.97 30.93
C GLU A 177 -1.17 -13.85 30.68
N LEU A 178 -0.97 -15.10 30.25
CA LEU A 178 -2.08 -16.02 30.02
C LEU A 178 -2.80 -16.36 31.33
N ALA A 179 -2.07 -16.63 32.41
CA ALA A 179 -2.64 -16.92 33.73
C ALA A 179 -3.47 -15.73 34.25
N MET A 180 -2.99 -14.50 34.06
CA MET A 180 -3.69 -13.29 34.49
C MET A 180 -5.07 -13.14 33.83
N VAL A 181 -5.16 -13.34 32.52
CA VAL A 181 -6.42 -13.20 31.77
C VAL A 181 -7.32 -14.42 31.98
N THR A 182 -6.74 -15.60 32.19
CA THR A 182 -7.51 -16.81 32.55
C THR A 182 -8.21 -16.64 33.90
N ALA A 183 -7.54 -16.02 34.88
CA ALA A 183 -8.13 -15.73 36.18
C ALA A 183 -9.16 -14.59 36.12
N ASP A 184 -8.91 -13.57 35.30
CA ASP A 184 -9.78 -12.40 35.15
C ASP A 184 -9.68 -11.84 33.71
N PRO A 185 -10.66 -12.11 32.84
CA PRO A 185 -10.67 -11.63 31.45
C PRO A 185 -10.56 -10.10 31.32
N THR A 186 -10.97 -9.34 32.34
CA THR A 186 -10.89 -7.87 32.31
C THR A 186 -9.45 -7.35 32.33
N LYS A 187 -8.48 -8.19 32.71
CA LYS A 187 -7.05 -7.84 32.73
C LYS A 187 -6.41 -7.74 31.36
N LEU A 188 -7.06 -8.24 30.30
CA LEU A 188 -6.54 -8.12 28.93
C LEU A 188 -6.25 -6.65 28.57
N GLY A 189 -7.11 -5.72 28.99
CA GLY A 189 -6.92 -4.29 28.74
C GLY A 189 -5.63 -3.73 29.35
N THR A 190 -5.24 -4.18 30.55
CA THR A 190 -3.99 -3.76 31.20
C THR A 190 -2.77 -4.32 30.45
N LEU A 191 -2.85 -5.56 29.96
CA LEU A 191 -1.76 -6.14 29.16
C LEU A 191 -1.60 -5.40 27.84
N VAL A 192 -2.71 -5.04 27.18
CA VAL A 192 -2.70 -4.25 25.95
C VAL A 192 -2.01 -2.90 26.13
N ASP A 193 -2.25 -2.20 27.25
CA ASP A 193 -1.52 -0.95 27.57
C ASP A 193 0.00 -1.19 27.60
N GLY A 194 0.44 -2.26 28.27
CA GLY A 194 1.85 -2.64 28.34
C GLY A 194 2.44 -3.01 26.98
N TRP A 195 1.69 -3.75 26.15
CA TRP A 195 2.15 -4.14 24.81
C TRP A 195 2.24 -2.96 23.86
N MET A 196 1.31 -1.99 23.94
CA MET A 196 1.35 -0.79 23.10
C MET A 196 2.52 0.15 23.45
N ALA A 197 3.14 -0.01 24.62
CA ALA A 197 4.37 0.69 24.98
C ALA A 197 5.64 0.06 24.37
N LEU A 198 5.55 -1.15 23.80
CA LEU A 198 6.70 -1.83 23.21
C LEU A 198 7.06 -1.22 21.83
N PRO A 199 8.36 -1.20 21.44
CA PRO A 199 8.79 -0.68 20.12
C PRO A 199 8.10 -1.37 18.93
N GLN A 200 7.76 -2.65 19.07
CA GLN A 200 7.09 -3.45 18.05
C GLN A 200 5.72 -2.88 17.69
N TYR A 201 4.99 -2.31 18.65
CA TYR A 201 3.70 -1.68 18.39
C TYR A 201 3.87 -0.48 17.43
N GLN A 202 4.89 0.35 17.65
CA GLN A 202 5.19 1.51 16.80
C GLN A 202 5.53 1.07 15.37
N LEU A 203 6.26 -0.03 15.20
CA LEU A 203 6.57 -0.60 13.87
C LEU A 203 5.31 -1.11 13.17
N LYS A 204 4.48 -1.88 13.87
CA LYS A 204 3.24 -2.43 13.31
C LYS A 204 2.23 -1.34 12.97
N MET A 205 2.09 -0.31 13.81
CA MET A 205 1.24 0.84 13.53
C MET A 205 1.75 1.69 12.38
N ARG A 206 3.06 1.90 12.26
CA ARG A 206 3.63 2.59 11.09
C ARG A 206 3.21 1.86 9.82
N ARG A 207 3.39 0.53 9.77
CA ARG A 207 3.01 -0.24 8.58
C ARG A 207 1.50 -0.19 8.30
N PHE A 208 0.67 -0.32 9.34
CA PHE A 208 -0.78 -0.16 9.23
C PHE A 208 -1.16 1.19 8.62
N PHE A 209 -0.54 2.29 9.08
CA PHE A 209 -0.82 3.63 8.54
C PHE A 209 -0.31 3.82 7.13
N GLN A 210 0.87 3.31 6.79
CA GLN A 210 1.37 3.38 5.42
C GLN A 210 0.36 2.78 4.43
N LEU A 211 -0.21 1.63 4.77
CA LEU A 211 -1.20 0.92 3.96
C LEU A 211 -2.57 1.60 4.00
N SER A 212 -3.04 2.01 5.19
CA SER A 212 -4.37 2.61 5.39
C SER A 212 -4.50 4.01 4.78
N PHE A 213 -3.41 4.79 4.80
CA PHE A 213 -3.31 6.06 4.06
C PHE A 213 -2.93 5.86 2.58
N GLN A 214 -2.71 4.60 2.17
CA GLN A 214 -2.45 4.19 0.80
C GLN A 214 -1.25 4.91 0.15
N GLN A 215 -0.09 4.88 0.83
CA GLN A 215 1.13 5.55 0.36
C GLN A 215 2.31 4.59 0.10
N THR A 216 2.03 3.30 -0.08
CA THR A 216 3.08 2.25 -0.21
C THR A 216 3.23 1.65 -1.60
N GLN A 217 2.27 1.88 -2.50
CA GLN A 217 2.26 1.24 -3.82
C GLN A 217 3.01 2.09 -4.85
N VAL A 218 4.16 2.62 -4.43
CA VAL A 218 4.98 3.52 -5.23
C VAL A 218 6.41 3.02 -5.33
N SER A 219 6.98 3.22 -6.50
CA SER A 219 8.35 2.99 -6.90
C SER A 219 8.92 4.29 -7.47
N THR A 220 10.24 4.37 -7.67
CA THR A 220 10.88 5.59 -8.18
C THR A 220 10.23 6.17 -9.46
N PRO A 221 9.85 5.36 -10.48
CA PRO A 221 9.16 5.85 -11.67
C PRO A 221 7.82 6.54 -11.42
N ASP A 222 7.10 6.19 -10.34
CA ASP A 222 5.77 6.75 -10.06
C ASP A 222 5.84 8.24 -9.66
N PHE A 223 7.04 8.76 -9.36
CA PHE A 223 7.26 10.18 -9.10
C PHE A 223 7.57 10.99 -10.37
N ALA A 224 7.56 10.37 -11.55
CA ALA A 224 8.00 10.99 -12.80
C ALA A 224 7.27 12.29 -13.14
N ASP A 225 5.96 12.34 -12.92
CA ASP A 225 5.13 13.52 -13.21
C ASP A 225 5.58 14.75 -12.39
N MET A 226 6.05 14.53 -11.16
CA MET A 226 6.59 15.61 -10.31
C MET A 226 8.03 16.01 -10.65
N LEU A 227 8.73 15.24 -11.49
CA LEU A 227 10.18 15.27 -11.63
C LEU A 227 10.64 15.29 -13.09
N GLU A 228 9.96 16.05 -13.94
CA GLU A 228 10.30 16.21 -15.37
C GLU A 228 10.36 14.84 -16.08
N ASN A 229 9.27 14.08 -16.00
CA ASN A 229 9.16 12.74 -16.56
C ASN A 229 10.28 11.79 -16.05
N GLY A 230 10.61 11.94 -14.75
CA GLY A 230 11.64 11.14 -14.07
C GLY A 230 13.07 11.62 -14.25
N SER A 231 13.29 12.73 -14.95
CA SER A 231 14.64 13.28 -15.19
C SER A 231 15.33 13.77 -13.91
N LEU A 232 14.56 14.15 -12.89
CA LEU A 232 15.04 14.55 -11.55
C LEU A 232 14.93 13.43 -10.50
N GLY A 233 15.03 12.18 -10.94
CA GLY A 233 14.63 10.96 -10.21
C GLY A 233 14.85 10.91 -8.69
N VAL A 234 13.94 10.21 -8.02
CA VAL A 234 14.04 9.78 -6.62
C VAL A 234 14.94 8.54 -6.54
N GLY A 235 16.24 8.72 -6.84
CA GLY A 235 17.12 7.60 -7.17
C GLY A 235 17.62 6.76 -5.99
N SER A 236 17.59 7.28 -4.77
CA SER A 236 18.12 6.56 -3.60
C SER A 236 17.03 5.75 -2.90
N VAL A 237 17.37 4.53 -2.52
CA VAL A 237 16.49 3.64 -1.76
C VAL A 237 16.00 4.27 -0.44
N PRO A 238 16.86 4.96 0.35
CA PRO A 238 16.40 5.68 1.53
C PRO A 238 15.39 6.79 1.24
N MET A 239 15.50 7.49 0.10
CA MET A 239 14.52 8.52 -0.25
C MET A 239 13.13 7.91 -0.50
N LEU A 240 13.06 6.80 -1.24
CA LEU A 240 11.80 6.12 -1.51
C LEU A 240 11.13 5.65 -0.20
N GLN A 241 11.92 5.07 0.73
CA GLN A 241 11.42 4.74 2.06
C GLN A 241 10.89 5.98 2.78
N ASN A 242 11.64 7.07 2.77
CA ASN A 242 11.25 8.29 3.48
C ASN A 242 9.92 8.84 2.94
N LEU A 243 9.73 8.83 1.62
CA LEU A 243 8.48 9.26 0.98
C LEU A 243 7.29 8.39 1.43
N GLN A 244 7.46 7.07 1.46
CA GLN A 244 6.43 6.12 1.89
C GLN A 244 6.14 6.18 3.40
N GLU A 245 7.14 6.51 4.23
CA GLU A 245 7.03 6.47 5.69
C GLU A 245 6.64 7.80 6.35
N SER A 246 6.87 8.94 5.69
CA SER A 246 6.72 10.26 6.29
C SER A 246 5.36 10.47 6.97
N PHE A 247 4.26 10.22 6.25
CA PHE A 247 2.93 10.45 6.82
C PHE A 247 2.57 9.41 7.89
N ALA A 248 2.95 8.15 7.68
CA ALA A 248 2.72 7.10 8.69
C ALA A 248 3.46 7.41 10.01
N ARG A 249 4.73 7.84 9.93
CA ARG A 249 5.51 8.29 11.10
C ARG A 249 4.88 9.51 11.76
N THR A 250 4.32 10.43 10.96
CA THR A 250 3.58 11.59 11.46
C THR A 250 2.43 11.17 12.37
N VAL A 251 1.59 10.27 11.89
CA VAL A 251 0.41 9.82 12.65
C VAL A 251 0.81 9.00 13.87
N VAL A 252 1.83 8.15 13.75
CA VAL A 252 2.39 7.40 14.90
C VAL A 252 2.87 8.34 16.01
N ALA A 253 3.68 9.36 15.67
CA ALA A 253 4.19 10.33 16.63
C ALA A 253 3.06 11.17 17.27
N ARG A 254 2.06 11.57 16.48
CA ARG A 254 0.88 12.31 16.96
C ARG A 254 0.04 11.49 17.93
N ASN A 255 -0.18 10.21 17.62
CA ASN A 255 -0.91 9.30 18.51
C ASN A 255 -0.17 9.08 19.82
N ALA A 256 1.15 8.92 19.78
CA ALA A 256 1.98 8.83 20.99
C ALA A 256 1.91 10.12 21.84
N ALA A 257 1.77 11.28 21.21
CA ALA A 257 1.57 12.57 21.87
C ALA A 257 0.10 12.84 22.29
N GLY A 258 -0.82 11.88 22.14
CA GLY A 258 -2.22 12.05 22.49
C GLY A 258 -2.99 13.06 21.62
N THR A 259 -2.48 13.37 20.43
CA THR A 259 -3.15 14.29 19.50
C THR A 259 -4.37 13.60 18.87
N PRO A 260 -5.55 14.28 18.79
CA PRO A 260 -6.76 13.71 18.18
C PRO A 260 -6.51 13.22 16.76
N PHE A 261 -6.87 11.97 16.48
CA PHE A 261 -6.55 11.33 15.21
C PHE A 261 -7.16 12.05 14.01
N ASN A 262 -8.39 12.57 14.15
CA ASN A 262 -9.09 13.27 13.08
C ASN A 262 -8.33 14.49 12.54
N THR A 263 -7.54 15.16 13.38
CA THR A 263 -6.68 16.28 12.96
C THR A 263 -5.56 15.86 12.01
N SER A 264 -5.32 14.56 11.81
CA SER A 264 -4.41 14.07 10.77
C SER A 264 -4.89 14.43 9.36
N MET A 265 -6.19 14.66 9.16
CA MET A 265 -6.71 15.09 7.86
C MET A 265 -6.37 16.54 7.52
N SER A 266 -6.06 17.36 8.53
CA SER A 266 -5.80 18.80 8.39
C SER A 266 -4.42 19.24 8.90
N THR A 267 -3.54 18.28 9.27
CA THR A 267 -2.21 18.58 9.79
C THR A 267 -1.32 19.20 8.72
N GLN A 268 -0.53 20.18 9.12
CA GLN A 268 0.59 20.73 8.34
C GLN A 268 1.95 20.32 8.91
N THR A 269 1.95 19.58 10.01
CA THR A 269 3.16 19.05 10.64
C THR A 269 3.37 17.62 10.18
N TYR A 270 4.55 17.33 9.66
CA TYR A 270 4.97 16.04 9.12
C TYR A 270 6.26 15.59 9.78
N GLN A 271 6.44 14.28 9.94
CA GLN A 271 7.75 13.71 10.19
C GLN A 271 8.53 13.76 8.88
N LEU A 272 9.56 14.60 8.82
CA LEU A 272 10.44 14.76 7.66
C LEU A 272 11.90 14.56 8.09
N THR A 273 12.70 13.98 7.21
CA THR A 273 14.16 14.01 7.32
C THR A 273 14.71 15.25 6.63
N THR A 274 15.99 15.55 6.78
CA THR A 274 16.64 16.63 6.03
C THR A 274 16.49 16.42 4.52
N ALA A 275 16.74 15.21 4.03
CA ALA A 275 16.58 14.88 2.61
C ALA A 275 15.13 15.10 2.11
N LEU A 276 14.11 14.76 2.90
CA LEU A 276 12.72 15.04 2.53
C LEU A 276 12.41 16.54 2.47
N GLN A 277 12.98 17.35 3.37
CA GLN A 277 12.78 18.79 3.31
C GLN A 277 13.38 19.41 2.06
N VAL A 278 14.58 18.96 1.66
CA VAL A 278 15.20 19.32 0.37
C VAL A 278 14.26 18.96 -0.77
N PHE A 279 13.68 17.76 -0.77
CA PHE A 279 12.76 17.30 -1.81
C PHE A 279 11.48 18.14 -1.86
N TYR A 280 10.83 18.40 -0.72
CA TYR A 280 9.63 19.23 -0.67
C TYR A 280 9.89 20.67 -1.12
N ALA A 281 11.03 21.25 -0.73
CA ALA A 281 11.45 22.58 -1.16
C ALA A 281 11.83 22.63 -2.64
N LEU A 282 12.42 21.56 -3.18
CA LEU A 282 12.65 21.44 -4.63
C LEU A 282 11.34 21.52 -5.39
N LEU A 283 10.34 20.74 -4.99
CA LEU A 283 9.05 20.73 -5.68
C LEU A 283 8.28 22.06 -5.56
N ASP A 284 8.65 22.92 -4.60
CA ASP A 284 8.10 24.28 -4.47
C ASP A 284 8.69 25.24 -5.52
N VAL A 285 9.96 25.05 -5.90
CA VAL A 285 10.68 25.90 -6.88
C VAL A 285 10.69 25.33 -8.29
N TRP A 286 10.59 24.00 -8.43
CA TRP A 286 10.55 23.27 -9.70
C TRP A 286 9.13 22.80 -9.96
N GLN A 287 8.33 23.67 -10.58
CA GLN A 287 6.92 23.42 -10.81
C GLN A 287 6.67 22.99 -12.25
N ILE A 288 5.80 22.01 -12.45
CA ILE A 288 5.40 21.56 -13.78
C ILE A 288 3.91 21.85 -13.90
N ASP A 289 3.49 22.55 -14.95
CA ASP A 289 2.09 22.90 -15.17
C ASP A 289 1.28 21.71 -15.74
N ASN A 290 0.13 21.95 -16.35
CA ASN A 290 -0.70 20.87 -16.92
C ASN A 290 -0.06 20.21 -18.15
N ASN A 291 0.94 20.84 -18.76
CA ASN A 291 1.79 20.28 -19.80
C ASN A 291 3.07 19.72 -19.13
N PRO A 292 3.42 18.44 -19.34
CA PRO A 292 4.64 17.86 -18.75
C PRO A 292 5.94 18.55 -19.21
N ARG A 293 5.89 19.41 -20.24
CA ARG A 293 7.01 20.27 -20.67
C ARG A 293 6.95 21.70 -20.14
N GLY A 294 5.87 22.10 -19.48
CA GLY A 294 5.67 23.43 -18.90
C GLY A 294 6.37 23.55 -17.55
N ILE A 295 7.70 23.59 -17.59
CA ILE A 295 8.56 23.64 -16.40
C ILE A 295 8.81 25.10 -16.00
N HIS A 296 8.57 25.40 -14.73
CA HIS A 296 8.82 26.69 -14.10
C HIS A 296 9.86 26.53 -13.00
N ASP A 297 11.07 27.02 -13.26
CA ASP A 297 12.18 27.06 -12.30
C ASP A 297 12.24 28.44 -11.61
N ALA A 298 11.56 28.56 -10.48
CA ALA A 298 11.51 29.80 -9.72
C ALA A 298 12.87 30.19 -9.13
N PHE A 299 13.77 29.23 -8.88
CA PHE A 299 15.12 29.52 -8.41
C PHE A 299 15.92 30.22 -9.50
N ARG A 300 15.86 29.73 -10.75
CA ARG A 300 16.45 30.41 -11.90
C ARG A 300 15.86 31.81 -12.12
N THR A 301 14.54 31.94 -12.07
CA THR A 301 13.86 33.24 -12.26
C THR A 301 14.27 34.26 -11.21
N ALA A 302 14.42 33.86 -9.96
CA ALA A 302 14.84 34.75 -8.87
C ALA A 302 16.34 35.11 -8.93
N ASN A 303 17.16 34.35 -9.66
CA ASN A 303 18.61 34.50 -9.67
C ASN A 303 19.17 34.58 -11.12
N PRO A 304 18.79 35.58 -11.92
CA PRO A 304 19.12 35.64 -13.35
C PRO A 304 20.61 35.78 -13.66
N SER A 305 21.40 36.32 -12.73
CA SER A 305 22.85 36.54 -12.88
C SER A 305 23.71 35.57 -12.06
N LEU A 306 23.10 34.68 -11.29
CA LEU A 306 23.81 33.72 -10.44
C LEU A 306 24.29 32.53 -11.28
N ASN A 307 25.51 32.10 -11.04
CA ASN A 307 26.06 30.87 -11.60
C ASN A 307 26.26 29.83 -10.50
N ILE A 308 26.13 28.56 -10.87
CA ILE A 308 26.57 27.41 -10.08
C ILE A 308 27.91 26.99 -10.67
N THR A 309 28.93 26.94 -9.83
CA THR A 309 30.29 26.53 -10.18
C THR A 309 30.55 25.18 -9.52
N ILE A 310 30.95 24.17 -10.28
CA ILE A 310 31.34 22.85 -9.76
C ILE A 310 32.78 22.58 -10.18
N SER A 311 33.66 22.29 -9.22
CA SER A 311 35.09 22.23 -9.48
C SER A 311 35.79 21.15 -8.68
N ALA A 312 36.72 20.45 -9.34
CA ALA A 312 37.67 19.56 -8.67
C ALA A 312 38.95 20.35 -8.27
N SER A 313 39.43 21.22 -9.15
CA SER A 313 40.66 22.01 -8.96
C SER A 313 40.59 23.05 -7.82
N SER A 314 39.39 23.48 -7.44
CA SER A 314 39.19 24.41 -6.32
C SER A 314 39.52 23.81 -4.94
N GLY A 315 39.59 22.48 -4.84
CA GLY A 315 39.72 21.77 -3.56
C GLY A 315 38.45 21.86 -2.70
N PRO A 316 38.40 21.15 -1.55
CA PRO A 316 37.22 21.12 -0.68
C PRO A 316 36.77 22.51 -0.21
N ILE A 317 35.52 22.88 -0.51
CA ILE A 317 34.89 24.12 -0.07
C ILE A 317 33.93 23.80 1.10
N PRO A 318 34.07 24.45 2.27
CA PRO A 318 33.14 24.25 3.38
C PRO A 318 31.70 24.60 3.00
N LEU A 319 30.73 23.78 3.42
CA LEU A 319 29.30 23.99 3.12
C LEU A 319 28.81 25.38 3.56
N ALA A 320 29.30 25.89 4.70
CA ALA A 320 28.94 27.23 5.17
C ALA A 320 29.37 28.33 4.20
N GLN A 321 30.47 28.15 3.45
CA GLN A 321 30.93 29.14 2.47
C GLN A 321 30.19 29.05 1.14
N THR A 322 29.75 27.86 0.72
CA THR A 322 28.97 27.72 -0.53
C THR A 322 27.53 28.19 -0.38
N LEU A 323 26.99 28.11 0.84
CA LEU A 323 25.61 28.51 1.15
C LEU A 323 25.46 29.98 1.55
N ASP A 324 26.56 30.70 1.83
CA ASP A 324 26.54 32.10 2.26
C ASP A 324 26.61 33.06 1.05
N PRO A 325 25.55 33.85 0.74
CA PRO A 325 25.58 34.82 -0.35
C PRO A 325 26.64 35.92 -0.22
N ALA A 326 27.19 36.15 0.97
CA ALA A 326 28.28 37.10 1.19
C ALA A 326 29.68 36.49 0.97
N SER A 327 29.77 35.17 0.84
CA SER A 327 31.03 34.46 0.63
C SER A 327 31.48 34.55 -0.83
N PRO A 328 32.80 34.71 -1.10
CA PRO A 328 33.33 34.62 -2.47
C PRO A 328 33.16 33.23 -3.09
N ASN A 329 32.87 32.21 -2.27
CA ASN A 329 32.59 30.84 -2.70
C ASN A 329 31.08 30.54 -2.80
N TYR A 330 30.20 31.54 -2.76
CA TYR A 330 28.75 31.31 -2.87
C TYR A 330 28.40 30.54 -4.15
N MET A 331 27.67 29.43 -4.02
CA MET A 331 27.34 28.50 -5.11
C MET A 331 28.53 27.84 -5.81
N HIS A 332 29.69 27.81 -5.16
CA HIS A 332 30.84 27.03 -5.60
C HIS A 332 30.87 25.68 -4.87
N TRP A 333 30.80 24.60 -5.63
CA TRP A 333 30.71 23.24 -5.13
C TRP A 333 31.98 22.48 -5.47
N TYR A 334 32.62 21.92 -4.45
CA TYR A 334 33.74 21.00 -4.66
C TYR A 334 33.20 19.63 -5.04
N ASP A 335 33.68 19.09 -6.15
CA ASP A 335 33.37 17.73 -6.57
C ASP A 335 34.58 17.06 -7.26
N PRO A 336 35.22 16.08 -6.63
CA PRO A 336 36.38 15.39 -7.22
C PRO A 336 36.02 14.47 -8.39
N ASN A 337 34.74 14.24 -8.65
CA ASN A 337 34.25 13.43 -9.77
C ASN A 337 33.98 14.24 -11.03
N ILE A 338 34.14 15.57 -11.01
CA ILE A 338 34.18 16.38 -12.23
C ILE A 338 35.41 15.98 -13.04
N VAL A 339 35.15 15.38 -14.20
CA VAL A 339 36.16 14.96 -15.19
C VAL A 339 35.93 15.72 -16.50
N SER A 340 36.89 15.67 -17.41
CA SER A 340 36.87 16.41 -18.69
C SER A 340 35.61 16.17 -19.53
N GLU A 341 35.00 14.98 -19.43
CA GLU A 341 33.74 14.63 -20.10
C GLU A 341 32.55 15.48 -19.61
N CYS A 342 32.62 16.01 -18.40
CA CYS A 342 31.60 16.86 -17.80
C CYS A 342 31.70 18.33 -18.30
N GLY A 343 32.78 18.68 -19.01
CA GLY A 343 33.11 20.03 -19.45
C GLY A 343 34.50 20.48 -18.94
N ALA A 344 34.81 21.77 -19.09
CA ALA A 344 35.99 22.37 -18.46
C ALA A 344 35.82 22.35 -16.93
N ASP A 345 36.90 22.12 -16.18
CA ASP A 345 36.97 22.38 -14.73
C ASP A 345 37.54 23.80 -14.53
N PRO A 346 36.81 24.73 -13.88
CA PRO A 346 35.49 24.56 -13.27
C PRO A 346 34.34 24.49 -14.28
N PHE A 347 33.37 23.62 -14.01
CA PHE A 347 32.12 23.57 -14.74
C PHE A 347 31.21 24.69 -14.23
N VAL A 348 30.81 25.61 -15.11
CA VAL A 348 29.99 26.77 -14.76
C VAL A 348 28.69 26.73 -15.55
N THR A 349 27.56 26.87 -14.84
CA THR A 349 26.23 26.93 -15.44
C THR A 349 25.40 28.02 -14.77
N PRO A 350 24.45 28.67 -15.48
CA PRO A 350 23.47 29.54 -14.83
C PRO A 350 22.72 28.79 -13.72
N ALA A 351 22.25 29.53 -12.71
CA ALA A 351 21.44 28.99 -11.63
C ALA A 351 20.23 28.21 -12.17
N ARG A 352 20.20 26.91 -11.89
CA ARG A 352 19.08 26.01 -12.22
C ARG A 352 18.85 25.05 -11.06
N ALA A 353 17.58 24.90 -10.66
CA ALA A 353 17.24 24.07 -9.51
C ALA A 353 17.56 22.60 -9.78
N ASN A 354 17.36 22.13 -11.01
CA ASN A 354 17.62 20.75 -11.38
C ASN A 354 19.10 20.36 -11.25
N VAL A 355 20.03 21.20 -11.73
CA VAL A 355 21.47 20.96 -11.59
C VAL A 355 21.89 20.97 -10.13
N LEU A 356 21.46 21.98 -9.37
CA LEU A 356 21.81 22.08 -7.96
C LEU A 356 21.26 20.91 -7.16
N TYR A 357 20.03 20.46 -7.44
CA TYR A 357 19.48 19.26 -6.81
C TYR A 357 20.33 18.02 -7.11
N GLN A 358 20.77 17.83 -8.37
CA GLN A 358 21.68 16.74 -8.74
C GLN A 358 22.99 16.77 -7.93
N VAL A 359 23.56 17.96 -7.67
CA VAL A 359 24.73 18.11 -6.79
C VAL A 359 24.40 17.69 -5.36
N LEU A 360 23.26 18.15 -4.82
CA LEU A 360 22.86 17.82 -3.45
C LEU A 360 22.67 16.32 -3.23
N VAL A 361 22.03 15.61 -4.17
CA VAL A 361 21.75 14.18 -4.05
C VAL A 361 22.87 13.27 -4.56
N GLY A 362 23.88 13.83 -5.24
CA GLY A 362 24.95 13.04 -5.87
C GLY A 362 24.46 12.23 -7.08
N ALA A 363 23.68 12.87 -7.96
CA ALA A 363 23.21 12.24 -9.20
C ALA A 363 24.21 12.43 -10.34
N LYS A 364 24.00 11.68 -11.43
CA LYS A 364 24.72 11.89 -12.68
C LYS A 364 24.23 13.17 -13.35
N PHE A 365 25.16 13.99 -13.83
CA PHE A 365 24.85 15.24 -14.51
C PHE A 365 24.04 15.02 -15.79
N GLY A 366 23.10 15.93 -16.08
CA GLY A 366 22.28 15.94 -17.29
C GLY A 366 20.85 15.44 -17.07
N ASN A 367 19.98 15.58 -18.08
CA ASN A 367 18.56 15.24 -17.93
C ASN A 367 18.39 13.73 -17.73
N GLY A 368 17.89 13.30 -16.58
CA GLY A 368 17.78 11.87 -16.24
C GLY A 368 19.11 11.13 -16.16
N GLY A 369 20.22 11.84 -15.93
CA GLY A 369 21.57 11.23 -15.94
C GLY A 369 22.12 10.90 -17.33
N GLN A 370 21.51 11.42 -18.40
CA GLN A 370 22.00 11.25 -19.77
C GLN A 370 22.98 12.35 -20.24
N GLY A 371 23.57 13.10 -19.32
CA GLY A 371 24.62 14.08 -19.67
C GLY A 371 25.96 13.43 -20.01
N PRO A 372 26.90 14.22 -20.56
CA PRO A 372 28.19 13.71 -21.03
C PRO A 372 29.11 13.24 -19.89
N CYS A 373 28.84 13.68 -18.66
CA CYS A 373 29.59 13.31 -17.47
C CYS A 373 29.34 11.84 -17.10
N SER A 374 30.34 10.96 -17.24
CA SER A 374 30.19 9.53 -16.91
C SER A 374 30.06 9.23 -15.41
N LYS A 375 30.56 10.13 -14.54
CA LYS A 375 30.54 9.96 -13.09
C LYS A 375 29.35 10.66 -12.43
N VAL A 376 28.92 10.14 -11.30
CA VAL A 376 27.96 10.80 -10.40
C VAL A 376 28.67 11.85 -9.55
N PHE A 377 27.95 12.90 -9.18
CA PHE A 377 28.46 13.87 -8.21
C PHE A 377 28.65 13.27 -6.82
N THR A 378 29.56 13.84 -6.06
CA THR A 378 29.66 13.59 -4.62
C THR A 378 28.46 14.23 -3.92
N ALA A 379 27.56 13.40 -3.41
CA ALA A 379 26.36 13.84 -2.70
C ALA A 379 26.71 14.75 -1.51
N GLN A 380 25.99 15.87 -1.39
CA GLN A 380 26.07 16.75 -0.24
C GLN A 380 25.16 16.27 0.89
N LEU A 381 24.09 15.55 0.55
CA LEU A 381 23.29 14.77 1.50
C LEU A 381 24.04 13.50 1.88
N THR A 382 24.20 13.30 3.17
CA THR A 382 24.84 12.16 3.81
C THR A 382 23.80 11.10 4.19
N PRO A 383 24.20 9.86 4.51
CA PRO A 383 23.28 8.85 5.03
C PRO A 383 22.48 9.30 6.27
N ALA A 384 23.04 10.18 7.10
CA ALA A 384 22.35 10.71 8.29
C ALA A 384 21.14 11.59 7.91
N ASP A 385 21.20 12.33 6.81
CA ASP A 385 20.12 13.21 6.33
C ASP A 385 18.88 12.44 5.83
N TYR A 386 19.01 11.13 5.67
CA TYR A 386 17.91 10.22 5.35
C TYR A 386 17.33 9.53 6.59
N ALA A 387 17.94 9.70 7.77
CA ALA A 387 17.55 9.01 9.00
C ALA A 387 17.17 9.97 10.15
N ASP A 388 17.37 11.27 10.00
CA ASP A 388 17.16 12.32 11.00
C ASP A 388 15.70 12.81 11.08
N TRP A 389 14.78 11.87 11.27
CA TRP A 389 13.35 12.14 11.36
C TRP A 389 13.01 13.15 12.46
N ARG A 390 12.25 14.18 12.09
CA ARG A 390 11.70 15.15 13.05
C ARG A 390 10.36 15.72 12.60
N ALA A 391 9.59 16.23 13.56
CA ALA A 391 8.37 16.96 13.27
C ALA A 391 8.70 18.34 12.66
N VAL A 392 8.25 18.57 11.43
CA VAL A 392 8.42 19.81 10.68
C VAL A 392 7.06 20.32 10.24
N THR A 393 6.76 21.57 10.55
CA THR A 393 5.56 22.28 10.10
C THR A 393 5.81 22.90 8.73
N VAL A 394 5.06 22.46 7.73
CA VAL A 394 5.12 22.94 6.36
C VAL A 394 4.03 23.98 6.16
N ARG A 395 4.40 25.23 5.91
CA ARG A 395 3.43 26.34 5.75
C ARG A 395 3.91 27.37 4.75
N ALA A 396 2.99 28.22 4.29
CA ALA A 396 3.34 29.39 3.49
C ALA A 396 4.20 30.39 4.30
N PRO A 397 5.13 31.10 3.63
CA PRO A 397 5.77 32.28 4.20
C PRO A 397 4.72 33.34 4.56
N ARG A 398 4.85 33.95 5.75
CA ARG A 398 4.08 35.13 6.16
C ARG A 398 4.72 36.40 5.59
N SER A 399 4.05 37.54 5.78
CA SER A 399 4.64 38.84 5.44
C SER A 399 6.00 39.00 6.12
N GLY A 400 7.04 39.34 5.35
CA GLY A 400 8.43 39.46 5.82
C GLY A 400 9.22 38.16 5.84
N GLU A 401 8.61 37.00 5.57
CA GLU A 401 9.31 35.72 5.44
C GLU A 401 9.53 35.35 3.95
N THR A 402 10.60 34.63 3.66
CA THR A 402 10.86 34.03 2.34
C THR A 402 10.70 32.52 2.38
N ALA A 403 10.38 31.91 1.24
CA ALA A 403 10.37 30.44 1.13
C ALA A 403 11.75 29.87 1.46
N THR A 404 11.78 28.71 2.11
CA THR A 404 13.02 28.02 2.48
C THR A 404 13.72 27.53 1.20
N PRO A 405 14.96 27.96 0.91
CA PRO A 405 15.69 27.46 -0.24
C PRO A 405 15.95 25.96 -0.12
N PHE A 406 15.71 25.20 -1.19
CA PHE A 406 15.89 23.74 -1.16
C PHE A 406 17.32 23.28 -0.90
N TYR A 407 18.30 24.17 -1.09
CA TYR A 407 19.72 23.93 -0.84
C TYR A 407 20.19 24.41 0.54
N ASP A 408 19.31 24.99 1.38
CA ASP A 408 19.65 25.45 2.73
C ASP A 408 19.79 24.27 3.71
N LEU A 409 20.83 23.46 3.49
CA LEU A 409 21.16 22.32 4.33
C LEU A 409 21.56 22.73 5.74
N ALA A 410 22.03 23.97 5.96
CA ALA A 410 22.39 24.45 7.28
C ALA A 410 21.15 24.58 8.17
N THR A 411 20.10 25.25 7.68
CA THR A 411 18.81 25.33 8.37
C THR A 411 18.15 23.97 8.48
N MET A 412 18.16 23.18 7.39
CA MET A 412 17.52 21.86 7.39
C MET A 412 18.26 20.82 8.25
N ARG A 413 19.54 20.96 8.55
CA ARG A 413 20.22 20.05 9.49
C ARG A 413 20.08 20.48 10.95
N ASN A 414 19.68 21.73 11.20
CA ASN A 414 19.55 22.25 12.54
C ASN A 414 18.34 21.59 13.25
N PRO A 415 18.53 20.83 14.34
CA PRO A 415 17.43 20.19 15.05
C PRO A 415 16.47 21.21 15.72
N GLY A 416 16.92 22.45 15.93
CA GLY A 416 16.07 23.56 16.38
C GLY A 416 15.16 24.14 15.30
N SER A 417 15.39 23.80 14.02
CA SER A 417 14.54 24.22 12.91
C SER A 417 13.45 23.18 12.64
N ASN A 418 12.21 23.58 12.92
CA ASN A 418 11.02 22.73 12.80
C ASN A 418 9.97 23.30 11.84
N THR A 419 10.34 24.25 10.99
CA THR A 419 9.44 24.89 10.03
C THR A 419 10.06 24.86 8.64
N LEU A 420 9.29 24.44 7.65
CA LEU A 420 9.64 24.51 6.25
C LEU A 420 8.66 25.47 5.55
N LEU A 421 9.18 26.54 4.96
CA LEU A 421 8.38 27.60 4.35
C LEU A 421 8.24 27.35 2.85
N LEU A 422 7.06 26.91 2.40
CA LEU A 422 6.79 26.56 1.00
C LEU A 422 5.56 27.31 0.50
N LYS A 423 5.60 27.80 -0.74
CA LYS A 423 4.46 28.49 -1.37
C LYS A 423 3.33 27.53 -1.71
N ARG A 424 3.66 26.32 -2.15
CA ARG A 424 2.73 25.24 -2.42
C ARG A 424 2.14 24.73 -1.11
N PRO A 425 0.79 24.63 -0.99
CA PRO A 425 0.18 24.16 0.23
C PRO A 425 0.37 22.65 0.39
N TYR A 426 0.54 22.21 1.63
CA TYR A 426 0.52 20.79 2.03
C TYR A 426 -0.34 20.65 3.27
N VAL A 427 -1.29 19.73 3.24
CA VAL A 427 -2.22 19.44 4.32
C VAL A 427 -2.63 17.97 4.31
N GLY A 428 -2.60 17.35 5.49
CA GLY A 428 -3.01 15.98 5.66
C GLY A 428 -2.22 15.00 4.79
N PHE A 429 -2.82 13.83 4.56
CA PHE A 429 -2.19 12.75 3.80
C PHE A 429 -2.32 12.94 2.29
N PHE A 430 -3.39 13.59 1.83
CA PHE A 430 -3.80 13.62 0.42
C PHE A 430 -3.03 14.63 -0.43
N THR A 431 -2.10 15.38 0.18
CA THR A 431 -1.17 16.28 -0.53
C THR A 431 0.29 15.86 -0.40
N THR A 432 0.59 14.68 0.15
CA THR A 432 1.97 14.21 0.22
C THR A 432 2.44 13.77 -1.18
N PRO A 433 3.73 13.91 -1.50
CA PRO A 433 4.26 13.41 -2.77
C PRO A 433 3.99 11.91 -2.98
N ALA A 434 4.04 11.09 -1.93
CA ALA A 434 3.75 9.66 -2.04
C ALA A 434 2.27 9.39 -2.37
N PHE A 435 1.32 10.20 -1.88
CA PHE A 435 -0.08 10.08 -2.25
C PHE A 435 -0.31 10.48 -3.71
N PHE A 436 0.31 11.56 -4.17
CA PHE A 436 0.26 12.00 -5.57
C PHE A 436 0.89 11.00 -6.54
N ALA A 437 2.05 10.44 -6.18
CA ALA A 437 2.71 9.37 -6.93
C ALA A 437 1.91 8.05 -6.90
N ASN A 438 1.10 7.78 -5.89
CA ASN A 438 0.28 6.57 -5.93
C ASN A 438 -1.00 6.78 -6.78
N TRP A 439 -1.57 7.97 -6.68
CA TRP A 439 -2.89 8.29 -7.21
C TRP A 439 -2.83 9.40 -8.27
N HIS A 440 -2.10 9.09 -9.35
CA HIS A 440 -1.89 9.94 -10.52
C HIS A 440 -3.17 10.57 -11.06
N THR A 441 -3.05 11.84 -11.45
CA THR A 441 -4.02 12.58 -12.25
C THR A 441 -3.50 12.74 -13.69
N ASN A 442 -4.35 13.16 -14.60
CA ASN A 442 -4.01 13.59 -15.96
C ASN A 442 -5.13 14.49 -16.52
N ASP A 443 -4.99 14.91 -17.77
CA ASP A 443 -5.98 15.69 -18.51
C ASP A 443 -7.33 14.96 -18.67
N SER A 444 -7.34 13.62 -18.72
CA SER A 444 -8.59 12.85 -18.82
C SER A 444 -9.37 12.81 -17.51
N ASN A 445 -8.70 12.56 -16.38
CA ASN A 445 -9.39 12.40 -15.10
C ASN A 445 -9.49 13.69 -14.27
N GLU A 446 -8.62 14.68 -14.50
CA GLU A 446 -8.68 16.01 -13.91
C GLU A 446 -8.82 16.02 -12.36
N MET A 447 -8.05 15.17 -11.66
CA MET A 447 -8.03 14.95 -10.20
C MET A 447 -9.17 14.08 -9.63
N ARG A 448 -10.05 13.52 -10.47
CA ARG A 448 -11.13 12.62 -10.01
C ARG A 448 -10.60 11.41 -9.26
N VAL A 449 -9.51 10.81 -9.76
CA VAL A 449 -8.86 9.66 -9.11
C VAL A 449 -8.33 10.08 -7.74
N THR A 450 -7.53 11.14 -7.69
CA THR A 450 -6.87 11.61 -6.47
C THR A 450 -7.88 11.96 -5.39
N ILE A 451 -8.97 12.68 -5.73
CA ILE A 451 -9.99 13.03 -4.74
C ILE A 451 -10.81 11.81 -4.30
N ASN A 452 -11.17 10.90 -5.21
CA ASN A 452 -11.95 9.72 -4.83
C ASN A 452 -11.14 8.82 -3.89
N GLN A 453 -9.83 8.69 -4.13
CA GLN A 453 -8.95 7.97 -3.21
C GLN A 453 -8.81 8.68 -1.86
N ALA A 454 -8.77 10.02 -1.85
CA ALA A 454 -8.78 10.77 -0.59
C ALA A 454 -10.07 10.54 0.21
N LEU A 455 -11.23 10.50 -0.46
CA LEU A 455 -12.51 10.13 0.15
C LEU A 455 -12.47 8.70 0.70
N ILE A 456 -12.03 7.71 -0.09
CA ILE A 456 -11.91 6.32 0.36
C ILE A 456 -11.04 6.17 1.61
N VAL A 457 -9.89 6.85 1.66
CA VAL A 457 -9.00 6.80 2.82
C VAL A 457 -9.66 7.43 4.04
N ALA A 458 -10.31 8.60 3.89
CA ALA A 458 -10.90 9.32 5.00
C ALA A 458 -12.23 8.72 5.49
N THR A 459 -13.14 8.36 4.58
CA THR A 459 -14.53 8.00 4.85
C THR A 459 -14.84 6.52 4.66
N GLY A 460 -13.89 5.73 4.12
CA GLY A 460 -14.11 4.30 3.87
C GLY A 460 -15.13 4.02 2.76
N THR A 461 -15.53 5.04 2.01
CA THR A 461 -16.53 4.95 0.95
C THR A 461 -16.00 5.62 -0.32
N GLN A 462 -16.49 5.19 -1.47
CA GLN A 462 -16.12 5.74 -2.77
C GLN A 462 -17.30 6.50 -3.41
N VAL A 463 -17.03 7.26 -4.46
CA VAL A 463 -18.08 7.73 -5.37
C VAL A 463 -18.48 6.57 -6.27
N ASP A 464 -19.69 6.04 -6.06
CA ASP A 464 -20.25 4.87 -6.76
C ASP A 464 -21.66 5.13 -7.34
N GLY A 465 -22.12 6.39 -7.29
CA GLY A 465 -23.45 6.78 -7.76
C GLY A 465 -24.58 6.54 -6.76
N THR A 466 -24.29 6.04 -5.54
CA THR A 466 -25.29 5.85 -4.48
C THR A 466 -25.46 7.08 -3.57
N ASP A 467 -24.65 8.12 -3.78
CA ASP A 467 -24.69 9.35 -2.99
C ASP A 467 -25.89 10.22 -3.39
N THR A 468 -26.76 10.51 -2.42
CA THR A 468 -27.96 11.32 -2.59
C THR A 468 -27.73 12.82 -2.32
N THR A 469 -26.49 13.22 -2.00
CA THR A 469 -26.13 14.62 -1.79
C THR A 469 -26.42 15.43 -3.04
N THR A 470 -27.18 16.52 -2.90
CA THR A 470 -27.48 17.46 -3.99
C THR A 470 -26.65 18.73 -3.78
N PRO A 471 -25.57 18.93 -4.56
CA PRO A 471 -24.71 20.10 -4.42
C PRO A 471 -25.45 21.40 -4.74
N THR A 472 -25.21 22.47 -3.97
CA THR A 472 -25.79 23.80 -4.27
C THR A 472 -25.22 24.43 -5.54
N THR A 473 -24.00 24.05 -5.91
CA THR A 473 -23.34 24.45 -7.16
C THR A 473 -22.52 23.27 -7.68
N THR A 474 -22.29 23.23 -9.00
CA THR A 474 -21.53 22.13 -9.62
C THR A 474 -20.30 22.63 -10.38
N PRO A 475 -19.32 23.29 -9.71
CA PRO A 475 -18.08 23.69 -10.36
C PRO A 475 -17.37 22.47 -10.97
N GLY A 476 -16.77 22.65 -12.15
CA GLY A 476 -16.03 21.60 -12.85
C GLY A 476 -16.89 20.51 -13.49
N LEU A 477 -18.22 20.59 -13.39
CA LEU A 477 -19.10 19.61 -14.01
C LEU A 477 -19.10 19.77 -15.53
N ASP A 478 -18.75 18.71 -16.24
CA ASP A 478 -18.96 18.63 -17.69
C ASP A 478 -20.45 18.38 -17.97
N ALA A 479 -21.17 19.44 -18.36
CA ALA A 479 -22.61 19.38 -18.59
C ALA A 479 -22.99 18.47 -19.77
N ALA A 480 -22.12 18.30 -20.76
CA ALA A 480 -22.36 17.42 -21.90
C ALA A 480 -22.21 15.95 -21.49
N HIS A 481 -21.12 15.63 -20.78
CA HIS A 481 -20.87 14.28 -20.28
C HIS A 481 -21.88 13.87 -19.19
N ALA A 482 -22.18 14.75 -18.24
CA ALA A 482 -23.13 14.53 -17.15
C ALA A 482 -24.59 14.84 -17.53
N SER A 483 -24.91 14.90 -18.83
CA SER A 483 -26.27 15.09 -19.33
C SER A 483 -27.16 13.87 -19.06
N GLN A 484 -26.57 12.68 -19.08
CA GLN A 484 -27.25 11.41 -18.78
C GLN A 484 -27.35 11.18 -17.27
N ALA A 485 -28.49 10.67 -16.80
CA ALA A 485 -28.72 10.42 -15.38
C ALA A 485 -27.65 9.50 -14.76
N ALA A 486 -27.26 8.43 -15.47
CA ALA A 486 -26.23 7.49 -15.03
C ALA A 486 -24.89 8.17 -14.73
N CYS A 487 -24.45 9.09 -15.59
CA CYS A 487 -23.22 9.86 -15.41
C CYS A 487 -23.37 10.91 -14.30
N ARG A 488 -24.55 11.56 -14.23
CA ARG A 488 -24.82 12.63 -13.27
C ARG A 488 -24.68 12.17 -11.81
N TYR A 489 -25.11 10.94 -11.49
CA TYR A 489 -25.05 10.44 -10.11
C TYR A 489 -23.65 10.47 -9.49
N CYS A 490 -22.62 10.16 -10.29
CA CYS A 490 -21.23 10.26 -9.82
C CYS A 490 -20.67 11.67 -9.97
N HIS A 491 -20.90 12.30 -11.13
CA HIS A 491 -20.24 13.56 -11.48
C HIS A 491 -20.75 14.74 -10.66
N GLN A 492 -22.02 14.75 -10.24
CA GLN A 492 -22.58 15.87 -9.48
C GLN A 492 -21.87 16.09 -8.14
N THR A 493 -21.37 15.03 -7.49
CA THR A 493 -20.62 15.13 -6.23
C THR A 493 -19.11 15.14 -6.45
N LEU A 494 -18.62 14.36 -7.43
CA LEU A 494 -17.20 14.20 -7.69
C LEU A 494 -16.56 15.43 -8.34
N ASP A 495 -17.18 16.02 -9.38
CA ASP A 495 -16.61 17.16 -10.12
C ASP A 495 -16.46 18.43 -9.27
N PRO A 496 -17.43 18.77 -8.42
CA PRO A 496 -17.26 19.90 -7.51
C PRO A 496 -16.16 19.67 -6.47
N THR A 497 -16.03 18.43 -5.99
CA THR A 497 -15.05 18.08 -4.97
C THR A 497 -13.63 17.98 -5.55
N ARG A 498 -13.44 17.39 -6.74
CA ARG A 498 -12.13 17.34 -7.42
C ARG A 498 -11.63 18.73 -7.83
N SER A 499 -12.53 19.69 -8.07
CA SER A 499 -12.19 21.09 -8.37
C SER A 499 -11.35 21.75 -7.26
N ILE A 500 -11.42 21.27 -6.02
CA ILE A 500 -10.59 21.75 -4.91
C ILE A 500 -9.10 21.49 -5.18
N LEU A 501 -8.78 20.26 -5.60
CA LEU A 501 -7.43 19.87 -5.95
C LEU A 501 -7.02 20.49 -7.28
N ALA A 502 -7.89 20.47 -8.30
CA ALA A 502 -7.59 21.00 -9.62
C ALA A 502 -7.34 22.52 -9.62
N ALA A 503 -7.98 23.28 -8.72
CA ALA A 503 -7.72 24.71 -8.53
C ALA A 503 -6.40 25.00 -7.80
N THR A 504 -5.78 24.00 -7.17
CA THR A 504 -4.57 24.14 -6.35
C THR A 504 -3.34 23.57 -7.05
N TYR A 505 -3.48 22.39 -7.65
CA TYR A 505 -2.39 21.62 -8.26
C TYR A 505 -2.64 21.41 -9.75
N SER A 506 -1.55 21.42 -10.52
CA SER A 506 -1.56 21.03 -11.93
C SER A 506 -1.67 19.51 -12.12
N TRP A 507 -1.78 19.04 -13.36
CA TRP A 507 -1.75 17.61 -13.68
C TRP A 507 -0.43 16.91 -13.34
N ASN A 508 0.64 17.69 -13.19
CA ASN A 508 1.97 17.23 -12.77
C ASN A 508 2.28 17.66 -11.33
N TYR A 509 1.26 18.03 -10.56
CA TYR A 509 1.31 18.41 -9.15
C TYR A 509 2.16 19.65 -8.83
N GLY A 510 2.55 20.45 -9.82
CA GLY A 510 2.97 21.85 -9.62
C GLY A 510 1.80 22.74 -9.18
N SER A 511 2.01 24.05 -9.04
CA SER A 511 0.88 24.97 -8.79
C SER A 511 -0.02 25.06 -10.03
N GLN A 512 -1.33 25.17 -9.83
CA GLN A 512 -2.26 25.36 -10.94
C GLN A 512 -2.14 26.80 -11.49
N LEU A 513 -1.63 26.92 -12.72
CA LEU A 513 -1.47 28.21 -13.40
C LEU A 513 -2.53 28.46 -14.48
N ALA A 514 -3.24 27.42 -14.93
CA ALA A 514 -4.25 27.57 -15.96
C ALA A 514 -5.51 28.23 -15.37
N ALA A 515 -5.82 29.45 -15.83
CA ALA A 515 -6.92 30.27 -15.32
C ALA A 515 -8.28 29.55 -15.25
N PRO A 516 -8.70 28.71 -16.22
CA PRO A 516 -9.97 27.98 -16.15
C PRO A 516 -10.09 27.08 -14.91
N PHE A 517 -8.98 26.50 -14.44
CA PHE A 517 -8.96 25.63 -13.26
C PHE A 517 -8.64 26.42 -12.00
N ALA A 518 -7.63 27.29 -12.02
CA ALA A 518 -7.20 28.07 -10.83
C ALA A 518 -8.30 28.99 -10.27
N SER A 519 -9.18 29.51 -11.14
CA SER A 519 -10.30 30.38 -10.75
C SER A 519 -11.57 29.62 -10.35
N GLN A 520 -11.67 28.33 -10.69
CA GLN A 520 -12.84 27.50 -10.40
C GLN A 520 -12.75 26.93 -8.98
N LYS A 521 -13.24 27.69 -8.00
CA LYS A 521 -13.31 27.21 -6.62
C LYS A 521 -14.23 26.00 -6.50
N GLY A 522 -13.75 24.97 -5.80
CA GLY A 522 -14.48 23.74 -5.58
C GLY A 522 -15.57 23.87 -4.51
N LEU A 523 -16.39 22.83 -4.43
CA LEU A 523 -17.38 22.63 -3.39
C LEU A 523 -17.22 21.20 -2.90
N PHE A 524 -17.00 21.01 -1.60
CA PHE A 524 -17.14 19.68 -1.03
C PHE A 524 -18.61 19.31 -1.00
N ALA A 525 -18.99 18.21 -1.64
CA ALA A 525 -20.34 17.66 -1.60
C ALA A 525 -20.25 16.13 -1.64
N TYR A 526 -20.37 15.48 -0.49
CA TYR A 526 -20.24 14.02 -0.40
C TYR A 526 -20.94 13.46 0.85
N ARG A 527 -21.71 12.38 0.67
CA ARG A 527 -22.38 11.58 1.72
C ARG A 527 -23.09 12.42 2.80
N GLY A 528 -23.87 13.40 2.38
CA GLY A 528 -24.68 14.27 3.23
C GLY A 528 -23.94 15.47 3.81
N VAL A 529 -22.65 15.63 3.53
CA VAL A 529 -21.85 16.79 3.94
C VAL A 529 -21.61 17.68 2.74
N GLN A 530 -21.87 18.99 2.92
CA GLN A 530 -21.55 19.98 1.91
C GLN A 530 -20.97 21.24 2.55
N ALA A 531 -19.89 21.76 1.99
CA ALA A 531 -19.29 23.03 2.41
C ALA A 531 -18.51 23.69 1.25
N PRO A 532 -18.54 25.03 1.13
CA PRO A 532 -17.66 25.73 0.22
C PRO A 532 -16.21 25.53 0.64
N THR A 533 -15.33 25.37 -0.35
CA THR A 533 -13.91 25.09 -0.13
C THR A 533 -13.07 26.03 -0.97
N ASN A 534 -12.35 26.93 -0.31
CA ASN A 534 -11.50 27.92 -0.96
C ASN A 534 -10.06 27.43 -1.10
N THR A 535 -9.66 26.51 -0.23
CA THR A 535 -8.31 25.96 -0.13
C THR A 535 -8.35 24.45 0.13
N VAL A 536 -7.24 23.76 -0.14
CA VAL A 536 -7.04 22.37 0.29
C VAL A 536 -7.05 22.20 1.81
N GLN A 537 -6.74 23.26 2.57
CA GLN A 537 -6.84 23.23 4.03
C GLN A 537 -8.30 23.07 4.48
N ASP A 538 -9.24 23.73 3.79
CA ASP A 538 -10.68 23.59 4.08
C ASP A 538 -11.13 22.14 3.86
N LEU A 539 -10.66 21.49 2.79
CA LEU A 539 -10.90 20.06 2.55
C LEU A 539 -10.40 19.21 3.71
N GLY A 540 -9.19 19.45 4.20
CA GLY A 540 -8.65 18.73 5.35
C GLY A 540 -9.49 18.91 6.62
N VAL A 541 -9.98 20.13 6.87
CA VAL A 541 -10.87 20.44 8.00
C VAL A 541 -12.21 19.71 7.85
N ILE A 542 -12.82 19.74 6.67
CA ILE A 542 -14.09 19.04 6.40
C ILE A 542 -13.93 17.53 6.61
N LEU A 543 -12.87 16.92 6.06
CA LEU A 543 -12.59 15.51 6.26
C LEU A 543 -12.37 15.15 7.73
N SER A 544 -11.75 16.05 8.53
CA SER A 544 -11.56 15.85 9.98
C SER A 544 -12.85 15.85 10.80
N GLN A 545 -13.93 16.39 10.23
CA GLN A 545 -15.26 16.52 10.86
C GLN A 545 -16.29 15.60 10.21
N HIS A 546 -15.92 14.87 9.15
CA HIS A 546 -16.85 14.08 8.37
C HIS A 546 -17.45 12.93 9.22
N PRO A 547 -18.78 12.74 9.25
CA PRO A 547 -19.43 11.71 10.07
C PRO A 547 -18.92 10.28 9.80
N LEU A 548 -18.56 10.01 8.55
CA LEU A 548 -18.00 8.70 8.14
C LEU A 548 -16.54 8.47 8.56
N LEU A 549 -15.84 9.47 9.09
CA LEU A 549 -14.44 9.31 9.51
C LEU A 549 -14.30 8.23 10.59
N ALA A 550 -15.08 8.32 11.67
CA ALA A 550 -15.01 7.36 12.75
C ALA A 550 -15.31 5.91 12.30
N PRO A 551 -16.45 5.60 11.65
CA PRO A 551 -16.73 4.23 11.20
C PRO A 551 -15.70 3.71 10.20
N ALA A 552 -15.15 4.55 9.32
CA ALA A 552 -14.11 4.13 8.39
C ALA A 552 -12.86 3.60 9.10
N TRP A 553 -12.39 4.30 10.13
CA TRP A 553 -11.16 3.92 10.84
C TRP A 553 -11.37 2.77 11.83
N VAL A 554 -12.58 2.62 12.39
CA VAL A 554 -12.96 1.38 13.09
C VAL A 554 -12.94 0.20 12.11
N GLN A 555 -13.53 0.35 10.92
CA GLN A 555 -13.57 -0.72 9.91
C GLN A 555 -12.18 -1.13 9.41
N LYS A 556 -11.28 -0.16 9.17
CA LYS A 556 -9.88 -0.46 8.80
C LYS A 556 -9.17 -1.27 9.89
N LEU A 557 -9.42 -0.96 11.17
CA LEU A 557 -8.90 -1.76 12.28
C LEU A 557 -9.56 -3.14 12.38
N CYS A 558 -10.85 -3.28 12.07
CA CYS A 558 -11.48 -4.61 11.97
C CYS A 558 -10.77 -5.48 10.93
N TYR A 559 -10.52 -4.95 9.72
CA TYR A 559 -9.75 -5.69 8.71
C TYR A 559 -8.35 -6.04 9.18
N TYR A 560 -7.66 -5.10 9.84
CA TYR A 560 -6.32 -5.31 10.36
C TYR A 560 -6.27 -6.43 11.42
N VAL A 561 -7.19 -6.42 12.38
CA VAL A 561 -7.15 -7.33 13.53
C VAL A 561 -7.83 -8.67 13.27
N ASN A 562 -8.95 -8.63 12.54
CA ASN A 562 -9.81 -9.80 12.34
C ASN A 562 -9.67 -10.39 10.94
N SER A 563 -8.97 -9.72 10.02
CA SER A 563 -8.87 -10.13 8.63
C SER A 563 -10.22 -10.13 7.90
N GLN A 564 -11.23 -9.47 8.47
CA GLN A 564 -12.57 -9.39 7.92
C GLN A 564 -13.23 -8.08 8.33
N ALA A 565 -14.34 -7.78 7.66
CA ALA A 565 -15.21 -6.69 8.03
C ALA A 565 -15.79 -6.92 9.43
N CYS A 566 -16.06 -5.84 10.16
CA CYS A 566 -17.10 -5.88 11.18
C CYS A 566 -18.43 -5.48 10.54
N GLU A 567 -19.54 -6.01 11.04
CA GLU A 567 -20.88 -5.63 10.59
C GLU A 567 -21.16 -4.20 11.08
N PRO A 568 -21.40 -3.22 10.17
CA PRO A 568 -21.61 -1.84 10.59
C PRO A 568 -22.84 -1.66 11.48
N THR A 569 -23.85 -2.52 11.38
CA THR A 569 -25.05 -2.45 12.24
C THR A 569 -24.86 -3.09 13.62
N ASP A 570 -23.72 -3.77 13.87
CA ASP A 570 -23.43 -4.42 15.14
C ASP A 570 -23.38 -3.40 16.30
N PRO A 571 -24.12 -3.62 17.41
CA PRO A 571 -24.07 -2.75 18.58
C PRO A 571 -22.67 -2.53 19.13
N GLU A 572 -21.79 -3.54 19.08
CA GLU A 572 -20.40 -3.40 19.55
C GLU A 572 -19.57 -2.55 18.58
N PHE A 573 -19.82 -2.66 17.27
CA PHE A 573 -19.19 -1.78 16.28
C PHE A 573 -19.63 -0.33 16.49
N GLN A 574 -20.93 -0.09 16.66
CA GLN A 574 -21.49 1.24 16.94
C GLN A 574 -20.98 1.83 18.27
N ARG A 575 -20.76 0.98 19.29
CA ARG A 575 -20.13 1.39 20.54
C ARG A 575 -18.70 1.88 20.32
N LEU A 576 -17.90 1.18 19.50
CA LEU A 576 -16.53 1.57 19.17
C LEU A 576 -16.47 2.87 18.35
N VAL A 577 -17.39 3.04 17.39
CA VAL A 577 -17.53 4.29 16.62
C VAL A 577 -17.85 5.47 17.54
N SER A 578 -18.81 5.27 18.46
CA SER A 578 -19.21 6.26 19.44
C SER A 578 -18.08 6.59 20.42
N LEU A 579 -17.36 5.57 20.90
CA LEU A 579 -16.18 5.75 21.75
C LEU A 579 -15.11 6.56 21.03
N PHE A 580 -14.80 6.24 19.78
CA PHE A 580 -13.75 6.94 19.05
C PHE A 580 -14.09 8.42 18.86
N SER A 581 -15.31 8.73 18.45
CA SER A 581 -15.77 10.13 18.30
C SER A 581 -15.82 10.87 19.64
N SER A 582 -16.36 10.26 20.70
CA SER A 582 -16.53 10.91 22.01
C SER A 582 -15.23 11.04 22.82
N SER A 583 -14.25 10.18 22.58
CA SER A 583 -12.90 10.25 23.19
C SER A 583 -11.98 11.26 22.50
N ASN A 584 -12.53 12.21 21.75
CA ASN A 584 -11.79 13.16 20.93
C ASN A 584 -10.82 12.45 19.97
N TYR A 585 -11.29 11.38 19.32
CA TYR A 585 -10.53 10.58 18.36
C TYR A 585 -9.21 10.04 18.92
N ALA A 586 -9.21 9.53 20.15
CA ALA A 586 -8.05 8.89 20.75
C ALA A 586 -7.75 7.53 20.07
N PHE A 587 -6.87 7.52 19.07
CA PHE A 587 -6.61 6.32 18.25
C PHE A 587 -6.13 5.12 19.06
N ASN A 588 -5.15 5.32 19.97
CA ASN A 588 -4.67 4.24 20.84
C ASN A 588 -5.78 3.72 21.77
N GLY A 589 -6.70 4.60 22.20
CA GLY A 589 -7.90 4.21 22.94
C GLY A 589 -8.83 3.33 22.11
N LEU A 590 -9.04 3.67 20.84
CA LEU A 590 -9.80 2.85 19.89
C LEU A 590 -9.13 1.48 19.66
N VAL A 591 -7.82 1.45 19.42
CA VAL A 591 -7.08 0.18 19.23
C VAL A 591 -7.30 -0.73 20.43
N LYS A 592 -7.10 -0.22 21.65
CA LYS A 592 -7.34 -0.97 22.89
C LYS A 592 -8.78 -1.46 22.97
N ALA A 593 -9.75 -0.59 22.73
CA ALA A 593 -11.16 -0.94 22.85
C ALA A 593 -11.59 -2.01 21.84
N LEU A 594 -11.11 -1.94 20.59
CA LEU A 594 -11.40 -2.96 19.58
C LEU A 594 -10.75 -4.29 19.94
N VAL A 595 -9.45 -4.32 20.21
CA VAL A 595 -8.74 -5.60 20.42
C VAL A 595 -9.16 -6.32 21.70
N THR A 596 -9.77 -5.61 22.65
CA THR A 596 -10.36 -6.18 23.87
C THR A 596 -11.86 -6.49 23.74
N SER A 597 -12.50 -6.08 22.64
CA SER A 597 -13.93 -6.30 22.42
C SER A 597 -14.25 -7.74 21.99
N PRO A 598 -15.52 -8.18 22.15
CA PRO A 598 -16.00 -9.43 21.57
C PRO A 598 -15.87 -9.52 20.04
N LEU A 599 -15.80 -8.40 19.31
CA LEU A 599 -15.54 -8.39 17.86
C LEU A 599 -14.16 -8.95 17.50
N THR A 600 -13.18 -8.86 18.41
CA THR A 600 -11.83 -9.41 18.21
C THR A 600 -11.60 -10.68 18.99
N THR A 601 -12.03 -10.69 20.25
CA THR A 601 -11.75 -11.78 21.19
C THR A 601 -12.66 -12.98 20.99
N HIS A 602 -13.83 -12.80 20.36
CA HIS A 602 -14.90 -13.79 20.28
C HIS A 602 -15.23 -14.43 21.65
N ALA A 603 -15.02 -13.71 22.75
CA ALA A 603 -15.37 -14.19 24.10
C ALA A 603 -16.89 -14.17 24.34
N ALA A 604 -17.65 -13.47 23.49
CA ALA A 604 -19.11 -13.43 23.50
C ALA A 604 -19.62 -13.23 22.06
N ALA A 605 -20.87 -13.66 21.81
CA ALA A 605 -21.50 -13.48 20.52
C ALA A 605 -21.77 -11.99 20.24
N THR A 606 -21.50 -11.58 19.01
CA THR A 606 -21.83 -10.29 18.42
C THR A 606 -22.70 -10.49 17.19
N GLN A 607 -23.29 -9.43 16.65
CA GLN A 607 -24.05 -9.53 15.40
C GLN A 607 -23.12 -9.94 14.25
N THR A 608 -21.91 -9.38 14.20
CA THR A 608 -20.85 -9.73 13.24
C THR A 608 -20.56 -11.22 13.28
N THR A 609 -20.26 -11.78 14.46
CA THR A 609 -20.00 -13.23 14.58
C THR A 609 -21.21 -14.09 14.28
N THR A 610 -22.43 -13.54 14.41
CA THR A 610 -23.66 -14.28 14.09
C THR A 610 -23.89 -14.38 12.59
N LEU A 611 -23.57 -13.31 11.85
CA LEU A 611 -23.75 -13.24 10.40
C LEU A 611 -22.58 -13.88 9.65
N ASP A 612 -21.36 -13.60 10.09
CA ASP A 612 -20.13 -13.94 9.35
C ASP A 612 -19.35 -15.12 9.98
N GLY A 613 -19.65 -15.48 11.23
CA GLY A 613 -18.85 -16.43 12.00
C GLY A 613 -17.52 -15.85 12.49
N ALA A 614 -16.65 -16.72 13.01
CA ALA A 614 -15.28 -16.36 13.37
C ALA A 614 -14.36 -16.57 12.15
N ALA A 615 -13.65 -15.52 11.72
CA ALA A 615 -12.60 -15.67 10.71
C ALA A 615 -11.30 -16.20 11.36
N ILE A 616 -10.89 -17.38 10.90
CA ILE A 616 -9.51 -17.84 11.01
C ILE A 616 -8.85 -17.56 9.67
N ALA A 617 -7.94 -16.60 9.64
CA ALA A 617 -7.28 -16.18 8.41
C ALA A 617 -5.79 -16.51 8.45
N VAL A 618 -5.18 -16.63 7.27
CA VAL A 618 -3.72 -16.69 7.16
C VAL A 618 -3.09 -15.44 7.79
N ALA A 619 -1.94 -15.64 8.44
CA ALA A 619 -1.09 -14.53 8.82
C ALA A 619 -0.53 -13.90 7.54
N ARG A 620 -0.97 -12.67 7.25
CA ARG A 620 -0.51 -11.96 6.04
C ARG A 620 0.93 -11.51 6.19
N ARG A 621 1.59 -11.26 5.06
CA ARG A 621 3.01 -10.89 4.91
C ARG A 621 3.46 -9.90 5.98
N ASP A 622 2.75 -8.79 6.14
CA ASP A 622 3.15 -7.72 7.05
C ASP A 622 3.10 -8.16 8.53
N HIS A 623 2.15 -9.03 8.91
CA HIS A 623 2.10 -9.66 10.22
C HIS A 623 3.19 -10.72 10.41
N LEU A 624 3.34 -11.64 9.45
CA LEU A 624 4.35 -12.71 9.47
C LEU A 624 5.77 -12.14 9.61
N CYS A 625 6.10 -11.14 8.80
CA CYS A 625 7.43 -10.54 8.78
C CYS A 625 7.75 -9.82 10.09
N ALA A 626 6.81 -9.03 10.60
CA ALA A 626 6.96 -8.38 11.91
C ALA A 626 7.10 -9.40 13.05
N MET A 627 6.31 -10.48 13.00
CA MET A 627 6.36 -11.58 13.96
C MET A 627 7.72 -12.27 13.94
N TRP A 628 8.24 -12.66 12.77
CA TRP A 628 9.54 -13.34 12.67
C TRP A 628 10.70 -12.43 13.09
N ASN A 629 10.65 -11.15 12.75
CA ASN A 629 11.61 -10.17 13.26
C ASN A 629 11.58 -10.11 14.79
N ALA A 630 10.40 -9.93 15.39
CA ALA A 630 10.24 -9.77 16.83
C ALA A 630 10.61 -11.04 17.62
N ARG A 631 10.19 -12.21 17.15
CA ARG A 631 10.39 -13.48 17.86
C ARG A 631 11.81 -14.00 17.73
N LEU A 632 12.38 -13.91 16.52
CA LEU A 632 13.68 -14.51 16.20
C LEU A 632 14.83 -13.50 16.28
N GLY A 633 14.57 -12.22 16.55
CA GLY A 633 15.60 -11.21 16.76
C GLY A 633 16.20 -10.61 15.49
N PHE A 634 15.47 -10.68 14.37
CA PHE A 634 15.90 -10.06 13.12
C PHE A 634 15.44 -8.59 13.03
N THR A 635 16.19 -7.79 12.26
CA THR A 635 15.77 -6.42 11.92
C THR A 635 14.78 -6.41 10.77
N ASP A 636 15.11 -7.10 9.66
CA ASP A 636 14.21 -7.23 8.51
C ASP A 636 14.48 -8.52 7.73
N ILE A 637 13.83 -9.61 8.15
CA ILE A 637 13.99 -10.90 7.50
C ILE A 637 13.31 -10.97 6.13
N CYS A 638 12.28 -10.16 5.91
CA CYS A 638 11.47 -10.20 4.71
C CYS A 638 11.92 -9.23 3.61
N GLY A 639 12.85 -8.32 3.90
CA GLY A 639 13.26 -7.29 2.95
C GLY A 639 12.15 -6.27 2.66
N LEU A 640 11.31 -5.99 3.66
CA LEU A 640 10.26 -4.96 3.53
C LEU A 640 10.82 -3.55 3.77
N ASP A 641 11.95 -3.42 4.47
CA ASP A 641 12.72 -2.20 4.59
C ASP A 641 13.80 -2.21 3.50
N PRO A 642 13.65 -1.44 2.42
CA PRO A 642 14.59 -1.50 1.31
C PRO A 642 15.97 -0.93 1.68
N THR A 643 16.10 -0.20 2.79
CA THR A 643 17.39 0.30 3.30
C THR A 643 18.18 -0.76 4.06
N LYS A 644 17.60 -1.94 4.28
CA LYS A 644 18.22 -3.06 4.98
C LYS A 644 18.47 -4.21 4.00
N VAL A 645 19.54 -4.95 4.27
CA VAL A 645 19.81 -6.21 3.57
C VAL A 645 19.21 -7.34 4.38
N SER A 646 18.21 -8.01 3.81
CA SER A 646 17.65 -9.21 4.43
C SER A 646 18.70 -10.33 4.51
N PRO A 647 18.80 -11.05 5.64
CA PRO A 647 19.59 -12.28 5.73
C PRO A 647 19.10 -13.42 4.83
N LEU A 648 17.88 -13.32 4.25
CA LEU A 648 17.31 -14.24 3.28
C LEU A 648 17.01 -13.53 1.94
N PRO A 649 18.04 -13.07 1.21
CA PRO A 649 17.84 -12.20 0.05
C PRO A 649 17.02 -12.84 -1.08
N ASN A 650 17.09 -14.17 -1.25
CA ASN A 650 16.28 -14.87 -2.25
C ASN A 650 14.81 -14.96 -1.82
N ALA A 651 14.54 -15.28 -0.56
CA ALA A 651 13.17 -15.32 -0.06
C ALA A 651 12.52 -13.93 -0.07
N ALA A 652 13.26 -12.91 0.38
CA ALA A 652 12.81 -11.51 0.33
C ALA A 652 12.44 -11.06 -1.08
N ARG A 653 13.18 -11.46 -2.11
CA ARG A 653 12.92 -11.04 -3.50
C ARG A 653 11.90 -11.90 -4.25
N GLN A 654 11.86 -13.20 -3.99
CA GLN A 654 11.10 -14.15 -4.82
C GLN A 654 9.85 -14.70 -4.13
N ILE A 655 9.83 -14.75 -2.80
CA ILE A 655 8.78 -15.42 -2.03
C ILE A 655 7.88 -14.39 -1.35
N VAL A 656 8.48 -13.49 -0.58
CA VAL A 656 7.77 -12.48 0.21
C VAL A 656 6.80 -11.62 -0.62
N PRO A 657 7.13 -11.19 -1.86
CA PRO A 657 6.19 -10.42 -2.67
C PRO A 657 4.93 -11.19 -3.06
N GLY A 658 4.99 -12.53 -3.12
CA GLY A 658 3.86 -13.39 -3.43
C GLY A 658 2.99 -13.76 -2.21
N LEU A 659 3.41 -13.40 -1.00
CA LEU A 659 2.60 -13.59 0.21
C LEU A 659 1.46 -12.55 0.25
N PRO A 660 0.25 -12.94 0.69
CA PRO A 660 -0.88 -12.02 0.87
C PRO A 660 -0.50 -10.80 1.72
N SER A 661 -0.93 -9.60 1.35
CA SER A 661 -0.60 -8.36 2.07
C SER A 661 -1.86 -7.56 2.40
N ASP A 662 -1.79 -6.68 3.39
CA ASP A 662 -2.87 -5.75 3.77
C ASP A 662 -3.01 -4.54 2.80
N GLY A 663 -2.66 -4.72 1.53
CA GLY A 663 -2.65 -3.67 0.51
C GLY A 663 -4.06 -3.29 0.02
N TYR A 664 -4.19 -2.12 -0.59
CA TYR A 664 -5.45 -1.63 -1.18
C TYR A 664 -5.30 -1.52 -2.70
N SER A 665 -6.22 -2.08 -3.47
CA SER A 665 -6.25 -1.83 -4.92
C SER A 665 -6.83 -0.45 -5.23
N ARG A 666 -6.57 0.05 -6.44
CA ARG A 666 -7.13 1.31 -6.95
C ARG A 666 -8.66 1.28 -6.85
N GLY A 667 -9.24 2.33 -6.27
CA GLY A 667 -10.68 2.45 -6.11
C GLY A 667 -11.28 1.58 -5.00
N SER A 668 -10.52 0.68 -4.36
CA SER A 668 -11.10 -0.22 -3.35
C SER A 668 -11.25 0.43 -1.98
N THR A 669 -12.44 0.32 -1.40
CA THR A 669 -12.76 0.73 -0.03
C THR A 669 -12.23 -0.26 1.02
N THR A 670 -12.02 -1.51 0.60
CA THR A 670 -11.51 -2.60 1.45
C THR A 670 -10.09 -2.98 1.03
N PRO A 671 -9.25 -3.45 1.98
CA PRO A 671 -7.97 -4.05 1.59
C PRO A 671 -8.21 -5.34 0.80
N VAL A 672 -7.22 -5.71 -0.02
CA VAL A 672 -7.19 -6.99 -0.73
C VAL A 672 -6.78 -8.05 0.30
N LEU A 673 -7.75 -8.84 0.77
CA LEU A 673 -7.57 -9.78 1.88
C LEU A 673 -7.74 -11.24 1.43
N PRO A 674 -6.72 -11.86 0.81
CA PRO A 674 -6.67 -13.30 0.71
C PRO A 674 -6.54 -13.88 2.13
N ASN A 675 -7.63 -14.46 2.62
CA ASN A 675 -7.73 -14.99 3.98
C ASN A 675 -7.50 -16.49 4.04
N ASP A 676 -7.76 -17.20 2.95
CA ASP A 676 -7.58 -18.65 2.86
C ASP A 676 -6.14 -19.02 2.45
N PRO A 677 -5.60 -20.12 2.99
CA PRO A 677 -4.32 -20.64 2.56
C PRO A 677 -4.42 -21.15 1.11
N SER A 678 -3.63 -20.56 0.21
CA SER A 678 -3.42 -21.08 -1.14
C SER A 678 -2.19 -22.01 -1.19
N LEU A 679 -2.07 -22.80 -2.26
CA LEU A 679 -0.85 -23.59 -2.51
C LEU A 679 0.40 -22.71 -2.55
N PHE A 680 0.30 -21.50 -3.11
CA PHE A 680 1.39 -20.53 -3.17
C PHE A 680 1.75 -19.97 -1.80
N TYR A 681 0.74 -19.69 -0.95
CA TYR A 681 0.97 -19.28 0.42
C TYR A 681 1.70 -20.37 1.20
N ARG A 682 1.25 -21.63 1.09
CA ARG A 682 1.89 -22.75 1.78
C ARG A 682 3.32 -22.98 1.31
N ALA A 683 3.54 -23.04 0.01
CA ALA A 683 4.88 -23.21 -0.57
C ALA A 683 5.81 -22.05 -0.20
N GLY A 684 5.30 -20.81 -0.20
CA GLY A 684 6.06 -19.64 0.21
C GLY A 684 6.49 -19.70 1.67
N LEU A 685 5.57 -20.08 2.57
CA LEU A 685 5.89 -20.29 3.98
C LEU A 685 6.91 -21.41 4.20
N GLU A 686 6.78 -22.54 3.52
CA GLU A 686 7.71 -23.66 3.64
C GLU A 686 9.14 -23.24 3.29
N ASN A 687 9.31 -22.50 2.19
CA ASN A 687 10.61 -21.97 1.78
C ASN A 687 11.14 -20.90 2.75
N LEU A 688 10.27 -20.03 3.27
CA LEU A 688 10.65 -19.04 4.29
C LEU A 688 11.10 -19.74 5.59
N CYS A 689 10.34 -20.71 6.08
CA CYS A 689 10.66 -21.49 7.28
C CYS A 689 11.94 -22.32 7.11
N ALA A 690 12.18 -22.88 5.92
CA ALA A 690 13.44 -23.55 5.59
C ALA A 690 14.62 -22.57 5.68
N GLY A 691 14.50 -21.40 5.05
CA GLY A 691 15.50 -20.34 5.14
C GLY A 691 15.76 -19.91 6.58
N LEU A 692 14.71 -19.65 7.35
CA LEU A 692 14.80 -19.33 8.78
C LEU A 692 15.55 -20.40 9.57
N SER A 693 15.22 -21.68 9.38
CA SER A 693 15.88 -22.79 10.07
C SER A 693 17.40 -22.83 9.80
N SER A 694 17.81 -22.46 8.59
CA SER A 694 19.24 -22.41 8.23
C SER A 694 20.00 -21.29 8.94
N LEU A 695 19.31 -20.19 9.28
CA LEU A 695 19.92 -19.06 9.96
C LEU A 695 20.05 -19.26 11.46
N VAL A 696 19.11 -20.00 12.06
CA VAL A 696 18.97 -20.10 13.53
C VAL A 696 19.45 -21.43 14.13
N ILE A 697 19.61 -22.50 13.34
CA ILE A 697 20.04 -23.82 13.85
C ILE A 697 21.49 -24.11 13.47
N ASP A 698 22.36 -24.26 14.48
CA ASP A 698 23.80 -24.56 14.33
C ASP A 698 24.46 -23.74 13.21
N ASN A 699 24.12 -22.44 13.12
CA ASN A 699 24.75 -21.52 12.20
C ASN A 699 26.02 -20.97 12.88
N PRO A 700 27.22 -21.19 12.32
CA PRO A 700 28.46 -20.69 12.92
C PRO A 700 28.57 -19.15 12.89
N SER A 701 27.81 -18.50 11.99
CA SER A 701 27.80 -17.04 11.81
C SER A 701 26.35 -16.54 11.72
N PRO A 702 25.59 -16.58 12.81
CA PRO A 702 24.19 -16.16 12.80
C PRO A 702 24.08 -14.64 12.55
N PRO A 703 22.99 -14.17 11.93
CA PRO A 703 22.74 -12.73 11.80
C PRO A 703 22.73 -12.04 13.18
N PRO A 704 23.21 -10.78 13.28
CA PRO A 704 23.22 -10.06 14.55
C PRO A 704 21.82 -10.00 15.19
N GLY A 705 21.75 -10.31 16.49
CA GLY A 705 20.50 -10.33 17.26
C GLY A 705 19.65 -11.59 17.08
N ALA A 706 19.96 -12.44 16.10
CA ALA A 706 19.20 -13.66 15.85
C ALA A 706 19.28 -14.62 17.03
N LYS A 707 18.14 -15.18 17.43
CA LYS A 707 18.12 -16.34 18.34
C LYS A 707 18.72 -17.55 17.64
N THR A 708 19.46 -18.34 18.39
CA THR A 708 20.12 -19.54 17.88
C THR A 708 19.87 -20.73 18.78
N TRP A 709 19.84 -21.91 18.17
CA TRP A 709 19.68 -23.17 18.88
C TRP A 709 20.71 -24.18 18.40
N SER A 710 21.15 -25.04 19.33
CA SER A 710 22.03 -26.14 19.00
C SER A 710 21.26 -27.45 18.84
N SER A 711 21.58 -28.21 17.78
CA SER A 711 21.01 -29.56 17.61
C SER A 711 21.43 -30.55 18.70
N THR A 712 22.53 -30.27 19.41
CA THR A 712 22.96 -31.04 20.58
C THR A 712 22.12 -30.79 21.83
N GLN A 713 21.35 -29.70 21.86
CA GLN A 713 20.44 -29.31 22.94
C GLN A 713 18.97 -29.37 22.48
N SER A 714 18.62 -30.40 21.72
CA SER A 714 17.33 -30.48 21.02
C SER A 714 16.11 -30.39 21.92
N SER A 715 16.13 -30.95 23.13
CA SER A 715 14.99 -30.87 24.05
C SER A 715 14.66 -29.43 24.46
N ALA A 716 15.68 -28.62 24.78
CA ALA A 716 15.51 -27.20 25.11
C ALA A 716 15.08 -26.41 23.86
N ALA A 717 15.68 -26.71 22.70
CA ALA A 717 15.30 -26.08 21.44
C ALA A 717 13.83 -26.37 21.07
N ILE A 718 13.35 -27.60 21.24
CA ILE A 718 11.96 -27.97 20.94
C ILE A 718 10.98 -27.26 21.89
N ALA A 719 11.31 -27.13 23.17
CA ALA A 719 10.50 -26.34 24.10
C ALA A 719 10.40 -24.87 23.66
N ASP A 720 11.52 -24.28 23.23
CA ASP A 720 11.53 -22.94 22.64
C ASP A 720 10.76 -22.87 21.31
N PHE A 721 10.77 -23.90 20.48
CA PHE A 721 9.99 -23.91 19.25
C PHE A 721 8.49 -23.86 19.54
N VAL A 722 8.02 -24.54 20.59
CA VAL A 722 6.63 -24.44 21.03
C VAL A 722 6.33 -23.03 21.56
N ASN A 723 7.13 -22.55 22.52
CA ASN A 723 6.89 -21.28 23.21
C ASN A 723 7.03 -20.05 22.30
N LEU A 724 8.07 -20.05 21.48
CA LEU A 724 8.45 -18.89 20.69
C LEU A 724 7.98 -18.99 19.26
N VAL A 725 8.30 -20.09 18.56
CA VAL A 725 8.06 -20.19 17.11
C VAL A 725 6.57 -20.43 16.84
N ALA A 726 5.98 -21.45 17.46
CA ALA A 726 4.55 -21.73 17.41
C ALA A 726 3.73 -20.77 18.27
N GLY A 727 4.36 -20.11 19.24
CA GLY A 727 3.79 -19.03 20.04
C GLY A 727 2.85 -19.47 21.15
N LEU A 728 3.04 -20.67 21.70
CA LEU A 728 2.20 -21.26 22.74
C LEU A 728 2.98 -21.29 24.07
N PRO A 729 2.63 -20.47 25.09
CA PRO A 729 3.27 -20.55 26.40
C PRO A 729 3.07 -21.93 27.02
N SER A 730 3.91 -22.28 27.99
CA SER A 730 3.93 -23.63 28.59
C SER A 730 2.62 -24.01 29.28
N ASN A 731 1.89 -23.02 29.80
CA ASN A 731 0.57 -23.21 30.40
C ASN A 731 -0.60 -23.16 29.40
N ASP A 732 -0.34 -23.02 28.09
CA ASP A 732 -1.36 -23.21 27.06
C ASP A 732 -1.75 -24.69 26.96
N PRO A 733 -3.04 -25.05 26.97
CA PRO A 733 -3.49 -26.44 26.87
C PRO A 733 -2.97 -27.20 25.64
N ARG A 734 -2.59 -26.49 24.57
CA ARG A 734 -2.09 -27.06 23.30
C ARG A 734 -0.58 -27.28 23.29
N ALA A 735 0.16 -26.64 24.19
CA ALA A 735 1.63 -26.63 24.17
C ALA A 735 2.22 -28.04 24.35
N ALA A 736 1.73 -28.80 25.33
CA ALA A 736 2.22 -30.15 25.61
C ALA A 736 2.03 -31.10 24.40
N GLY A 737 0.85 -31.05 23.77
CA GLY A 737 0.56 -31.84 22.59
C GLY A 737 1.50 -31.52 21.42
N LEU A 738 1.73 -30.22 21.15
CA LEU A 738 2.67 -29.80 20.12
C LEU A 738 4.11 -30.21 20.46
N GLN A 739 4.53 -30.10 21.71
CA GLN A 739 5.86 -30.53 22.15
C GLN A 739 6.08 -32.02 21.91
N THR A 740 5.08 -32.87 22.20
CA THR A 740 5.14 -34.31 21.90
C THR A 740 5.27 -34.55 20.39
N ILE A 741 4.47 -33.86 19.57
CA ILE A 741 4.53 -33.99 18.11
C ILE A 741 5.93 -33.64 17.58
N LEU A 742 6.48 -32.50 18.01
CA LEU A 742 7.80 -32.04 17.57
C LEU A 742 8.93 -32.95 18.08
N THR A 743 8.81 -33.47 19.31
CA THR A 743 9.78 -34.42 19.88
C THR A 743 9.78 -35.74 19.09
N ASN A 744 8.60 -36.25 18.75
CA ASN A 744 8.46 -37.45 17.93
C ASN A 744 9.04 -37.22 16.53
N HIS A 745 8.71 -36.09 15.89
CA HIS A 745 9.27 -35.70 14.59
C HIS A 745 10.80 -35.66 14.62
N PHE A 746 11.39 -35.02 15.63
CA PHE A 746 12.84 -34.96 15.80
C PHE A 746 13.47 -36.35 15.94
N ASN A 747 12.89 -37.21 16.79
CA ASN A 747 13.41 -38.55 17.04
C ASN A 747 13.34 -39.43 15.78
N THR A 748 12.25 -39.34 15.02
CA THR A 748 12.10 -40.02 13.74
C THR A 748 13.11 -39.52 12.71
N ALA A 749 13.27 -38.20 12.58
CA ALA A 749 14.24 -37.61 11.65
C ALA A 749 15.68 -38.00 12.00
N LYS A 750 16.04 -37.93 13.30
CA LYS A 750 17.35 -38.34 13.82
C LYS A 750 17.65 -39.83 13.60
N GLY A 751 16.62 -40.68 13.66
CA GLY A 751 16.75 -42.13 13.41
C GLY A 751 16.81 -42.51 11.93
N THR A 752 16.54 -41.58 11.01
CA THR A 752 16.57 -41.83 9.57
C THR A 752 18.02 -41.82 9.06
N SER A 753 18.42 -42.89 8.36
CA SER A 753 19.76 -43.00 7.77
C SER A 753 20.07 -41.81 6.84
N GLY A 754 21.27 -41.23 6.99
CA GLY A 754 21.72 -40.10 6.18
C GLY A 754 21.26 -38.71 6.67
N ILE A 755 20.40 -38.63 7.69
CA ILE A 755 19.97 -37.35 8.28
C ILE A 755 20.89 -36.97 9.45
N SER A 756 21.50 -35.78 9.37
CA SER A 756 22.31 -35.25 10.46
C SER A 756 21.45 -34.72 11.61
N LEU A 757 22.04 -34.59 12.81
CA LEU A 757 21.35 -34.00 13.97
C LEU A 757 20.87 -32.57 13.69
N LYS A 758 21.69 -31.79 12.98
CA LYS A 758 21.35 -30.45 12.48
C LYS A 758 20.13 -30.48 11.57
N ALA A 759 20.12 -31.35 10.56
CA ALA A 759 19.00 -31.49 9.62
C ALA A 759 17.71 -31.95 10.33
N ALA A 760 17.82 -32.87 11.30
CA ALA A 760 16.69 -33.29 12.12
C ALA A 760 16.10 -32.10 12.89
N LEU A 761 16.92 -31.29 13.57
CA LEU A 761 16.43 -30.12 14.30
C LEU A 761 15.89 -29.02 13.36
N GLN A 762 16.51 -28.79 12.20
CA GLN A 762 16.01 -27.86 11.19
C GLN A 762 14.61 -28.23 10.69
N SER A 763 14.39 -29.52 10.37
CA SER A 763 13.06 -30.00 9.97
C SER A 763 12.02 -29.87 11.10
N THR A 764 12.46 -30.03 12.36
CA THR A 764 11.61 -29.86 13.54
C THR A 764 11.22 -28.38 13.74
N PHE A 765 12.17 -27.46 13.54
CA PHE A 765 11.90 -26.03 13.52
C PHE A 765 10.90 -25.68 12.42
N MET A 766 11.07 -26.22 11.21
CA MET A 766 10.14 -25.98 10.10
C MET A 766 8.73 -26.45 10.46
N ALA A 767 8.57 -27.61 11.10
CA ALA A 767 7.27 -28.10 11.55
C ALA A 767 6.60 -27.13 12.54
N ALA A 768 7.35 -26.56 13.49
CA ALA A 768 6.85 -25.54 14.41
C ALA A 768 6.52 -24.20 13.70
N CYS A 769 7.38 -23.77 12.76
CA CYS A 769 7.21 -22.56 11.97
C CYS A 769 5.97 -22.61 11.06
N LEU A 770 5.59 -23.81 10.62
CA LEU A 770 4.41 -24.08 9.79
C LEU A 770 3.16 -24.47 10.58
N ALA A 771 3.23 -24.45 11.91
CA ALA A 771 2.09 -24.73 12.76
C ALA A 771 0.97 -23.70 12.51
N PRO A 772 -0.31 -24.09 12.60
CA PRO A 772 -1.42 -23.16 12.44
C PRO A 772 -1.34 -21.97 13.41
N THR A 773 -0.86 -22.18 14.64
CA THR A 773 -0.68 -21.13 15.66
C THR A 773 0.42 -20.11 15.30
N ALA A 774 1.31 -20.44 14.38
CA ALA A 774 2.32 -19.52 13.84
C ALA A 774 1.86 -18.84 12.54
N THR A 775 1.05 -19.53 11.74
CA THR A 775 0.77 -19.15 10.34
C THR A 775 -0.65 -18.66 10.11
N ALA A 776 -1.48 -18.63 11.14
CA ALA A 776 -2.82 -18.09 11.13
C ALA A 776 -3.01 -17.01 12.20
N VAL A 777 -4.05 -16.20 12.03
CA VAL A 777 -4.56 -15.24 13.01
C VAL A 777 -5.93 -15.73 13.47
N GLY A 778 -6.10 -15.87 14.79
CA GLY A 778 -7.35 -16.33 15.39
C GLY A 778 -7.40 -17.82 15.76
N LEU A 779 -6.25 -18.49 15.89
CA LEU A 779 -6.15 -19.85 16.39
C LEU A 779 -5.48 -19.93 17.75
#